data_AF-A0A154I8I6-F1
#
_entry.id   AF-A0A154I8I6-F1
#
_cell.length_a   1.000
_cell.length_b   1.000
_cell.length_c   1.000
_cell.angle_alpha   90.00
_cell.angle_beta   90.00
_cell.angle_gamma   90.00
#
_symmetry.space_group_name_H-M   'P 1'
#
loop_
_entity.id
_entity.type
_entity.pdbx_description
1 polymer ?
#
loop_
_entity_poly.entity_id
_entity_poly.type
_entity_poly.pdbx_seq_one_letter_code
_entity_poly.pdbx_strand_id
1 'polypeptide(L)'
;MVYLFAIFGGLILIGIAVFALRMDVFGRIAADQILANAIRPSGREMPATAGSIPYASADMQIVGGMGQGLSCSLPWILEWLAFPTHGDTSPIGLRMRQACAYHDYCYRHGAATYGYTQADCDFALQAQAFRLCTFIENAGKPDANGHVKDSNCMQDARLVTLGVRVGGSDSFRTLDARFVPSIEETDRDGSNENSSTFFEFDLYATKSTTYTVYRIADAPLVELKAPGTKAIYRFKIRPSGTIVSYSLGFQPYKYYAQIPGNPNYLTSAPLVVGAGFGDNVADWFVWWQRASEDATTGRLVALAPGLATDRELSCFDFATGCLVSAPHNVVAEIGRAENLKDDPQIDQLRPADLGPASAKGISLITLRNHSCRGPVGNAPCFVHVLVRTDIAAGQPQPQEPLSINDRFSRKPESTDSNRYRNFVSLPFVLDPPKAKSPVIAWTRRDENYQHDAYLRRAAVDPGRDETNTIDDTASSQGTVFLSGFAEADEPAFVIGRSTEHPILVSMTDATDTEGASATTARLWALPPPDIGDQALPTPAVAVDAVRCRPGLEARWLLRPPQIVGRPDGSSLVVFTRLWPHVSKDWIAAKLQVTTLVIQPDGGCPAPAWRGPEISIRTSKPTKPDETQDPIERGRNAFVRVSQAPILLADIDGDGSTKLMLPQGSEPDAPLQICSLTTDGMCVASDNSNGG
;
A
#
# COMPACT_ATOMS: atom_id res chain seq x y z
N MET A 1 35.03 -36.13 36.12
CA MET A 1 34.93 -34.76 35.57
C MET A 1 33.95 -34.69 34.39
N VAL A 2 34.08 -35.57 33.37
CA VAL A 2 33.16 -35.65 32.22
C VAL A 2 31.68 -35.86 32.61
N TYR A 3 31.38 -36.72 33.59
CA TYR A 3 30.01 -36.93 34.08
C TYR A 3 29.40 -35.72 34.78
N LEU A 4 30.21 -34.89 35.44
CA LEU A 4 29.72 -33.69 36.15
C LEU A 4 29.30 -32.62 35.13
N PHE A 5 30.08 -32.44 34.06
CA PHE A 5 29.73 -31.53 32.96
C PHE A 5 28.50 -31.99 32.18
N ALA A 6 28.31 -33.30 31.99
CA ALA A 6 27.10 -33.84 31.36
C ALA A 6 25.83 -33.60 32.22
N ILE A 7 25.95 -33.72 33.54
CA ILE A 7 24.83 -33.45 34.48
C ILE A 7 24.51 -31.96 34.55
N PHE A 8 25.52 -31.09 34.63
CA PHE A 8 25.30 -29.63 34.58
C PHE A 8 24.72 -29.19 33.22
N GLY A 9 25.19 -29.75 32.11
CA GLY A 9 24.61 -29.51 30.78
C GLY A 9 23.16 -29.97 30.69
N GLY A 10 22.84 -31.15 31.22
CA GLY A 10 21.47 -31.67 31.29
C GLY A 10 20.54 -30.82 32.17
N LEU A 11 21.02 -30.34 33.33
CA LEU A 11 20.26 -29.47 34.22
C LEU A 11 20.03 -28.07 33.64
N ILE A 12 20.98 -27.53 32.89
CA ILE A 12 20.81 -26.26 32.17
C ILE A 12 19.78 -26.44 31.04
N LEU A 13 19.84 -27.53 30.27
CA LEU A 13 18.85 -27.83 29.24
C LEU A 13 17.45 -28.04 29.82
N ILE A 14 17.33 -28.73 30.95
CA ILE A 14 16.05 -28.89 31.68
C ILE A 14 15.59 -27.54 32.22
N GLY A 15 16.49 -26.71 32.76
CA GLY A 15 16.17 -25.36 33.23
C GLY A 15 15.67 -24.45 32.12
N ILE A 16 16.31 -24.48 30.94
CA ILE A 16 15.89 -23.76 29.74
C ILE A 16 14.55 -24.31 29.24
N ALA A 17 14.37 -25.62 29.20
CA ALA A 17 13.11 -26.24 28.77
C ALA A 17 11.95 -25.90 29.71
N VAL A 18 12.18 -25.92 31.04
CA VAL A 18 11.18 -25.52 32.04
C VAL A 18 10.91 -24.02 31.95
N PHE A 19 11.92 -23.18 31.73
CA PHE A 19 11.75 -21.73 31.54
C PHE A 19 10.96 -21.43 30.26
N ALA A 20 11.25 -22.12 29.15
CA ALA A 20 10.51 -22.03 27.89
C ALA A 20 9.03 -22.45 28.06
N LEU A 21 8.79 -23.61 28.68
CA LEU A 21 7.44 -24.09 29.03
C LEU A 21 6.68 -23.11 29.93
N ARG A 22 7.40 -22.48 30.88
CA ARG A 22 6.82 -21.47 31.77
C ARG A 22 6.49 -20.20 31.02
N MET A 23 7.32 -19.74 30.08
CA MET A 23 7.05 -18.56 29.26
C MET A 23 5.86 -18.77 28.30
N ASP A 24 5.70 -19.95 27.73
CA ASP A 24 4.53 -20.30 26.90
C ASP A 24 3.23 -20.28 27.74
N VAL A 25 3.23 -20.97 28.89
CA VAL A 25 2.04 -21.04 29.76
C VAL A 25 1.74 -19.70 30.42
N PHE A 26 2.72 -19.01 31.00
CA PHE A 26 2.51 -17.70 31.63
C PHE A 26 2.24 -16.60 30.61
N GLY A 27 2.88 -16.63 29.43
CA GLY A 27 2.64 -15.69 28.35
C GLY A 27 1.21 -15.79 27.82
N ARG A 28 0.71 -17.02 27.59
CA ARG A 28 -0.70 -17.25 27.20
C ARG A 28 -1.68 -16.83 28.29
N ILE A 29 -1.44 -17.18 29.56
CA ILE A 29 -2.30 -16.78 30.69
C ILE A 29 -2.30 -15.25 30.89
N ALA A 30 -1.14 -14.60 30.81
CA ALA A 30 -1.03 -13.14 30.94
C ALA A 30 -1.69 -12.42 29.76
N ALA A 31 -1.50 -12.92 28.54
CA ALA A 31 -2.18 -12.38 27.35
C ALA A 31 -3.70 -12.53 27.46
N ASP A 32 -4.19 -13.69 27.89
CA ASP A 32 -5.62 -13.93 28.09
C ASP A 32 -6.20 -13.08 29.23
N GLN A 33 -5.44 -12.76 30.28
CA GLN A 33 -5.91 -11.88 31.37
C GLN A 33 -5.85 -10.39 31.03
N ILE A 34 -4.78 -9.94 30.38
CA ILE A 34 -4.57 -8.52 30.02
C ILE A 34 -5.46 -8.12 28.83
N LEU A 35 -5.66 -9.04 27.87
CA LEU A 35 -6.51 -8.84 26.70
C LEU A 35 -7.85 -9.59 26.81
N ALA A 36 -8.27 -9.96 28.02
CA ALA A 36 -9.55 -10.65 28.27
C ALA A 36 -10.75 -9.90 27.68
N ASN A 37 -10.69 -8.57 27.69
CA ASN A 37 -11.74 -7.68 27.21
C ASN A 37 -11.57 -7.24 25.75
N ALA A 38 -10.59 -7.81 25.03
CA ALA A 38 -10.40 -7.54 23.62
C ALA A 38 -11.59 -8.11 22.83
N ILE A 39 -12.47 -7.22 22.38
CA ILE A 39 -13.70 -7.58 21.67
C ILE A 39 -13.34 -8.29 20.37
N ARG A 40 -13.83 -9.52 20.22
CA ARG A 40 -13.77 -10.22 18.93
C ARG A 40 -14.64 -9.46 17.92
N PRO A 41 -14.14 -9.16 16.71
CA PRO A 41 -15.00 -8.64 15.66
C PRO A 41 -16.15 -9.63 15.42
N SER A 42 -17.37 -9.13 15.28
CA SER A 42 -18.54 -9.95 14.91
C SER A 42 -18.53 -10.34 13.44
N GLY A 43 -17.73 -9.66 12.61
CA GLY A 43 -17.62 -9.86 11.17
C GLY A 43 -16.92 -11.16 10.75
N ARG A 44 -17.27 -11.64 9.55
CA ARG A 44 -16.64 -12.80 8.88
C ARG A 44 -15.63 -12.39 7.81
N GLU A 45 -15.16 -11.15 7.84
CA GLU A 45 -14.32 -10.54 6.81
C GLU A 45 -12.82 -10.80 7.06
N MET A 46 -12.07 -11.07 5.99
CA MET A 46 -10.62 -11.09 6.05
C MET A 46 -10.06 -9.68 6.32
N PRO A 47 -8.94 -9.54 7.05
CA PRO A 47 -8.28 -8.26 7.21
C PRO A 47 -7.87 -7.63 5.86
N ALA A 48 -7.84 -6.30 5.81
CA ALA A 48 -7.39 -5.59 4.63
C ALA A 48 -5.89 -5.83 4.38
N THR A 49 -5.48 -5.88 3.11
CA THR A 49 -4.07 -6.00 2.74
C THR A 49 -3.51 -4.59 2.62
N ALA A 50 -2.55 -4.25 3.48
CA ALA A 50 -1.83 -3.00 3.38
C ALA A 50 -1.04 -2.96 2.07
N GLY A 51 -1.00 -1.80 1.43
CA GLY A 51 -0.19 -1.62 0.23
C GLY A 51 -0.39 -0.26 -0.40
N SER A 52 0.40 0.02 -1.42
CA SER A 52 0.47 1.34 -2.03
C SER A 52 -0.81 1.72 -2.78
N ILE A 53 -1.19 2.99 -2.62
CA ILE A 53 -2.24 3.65 -3.38
C ILE A 53 -1.57 4.63 -4.34
N PRO A 54 -1.65 4.43 -5.68
CA PRO A 54 -1.09 5.36 -6.66
C PRO A 54 -1.65 6.79 -6.51
N TYR A 55 -0.81 7.78 -6.81
CA TYR A 55 -1.22 9.19 -6.75
C TYR A 55 -1.93 9.66 -8.04
N ALA A 56 -1.75 8.96 -9.16
CA ALA A 56 -2.27 9.29 -10.48
C ALA A 56 -2.74 8.03 -11.22
N SER A 57 -3.38 8.21 -12.37
CA SER A 57 -3.75 7.14 -13.33
C SER A 57 -2.55 6.59 -14.13
N ALA A 58 -1.38 7.25 -14.06
CA ALA A 58 -0.18 6.80 -14.74
C ALA A 58 0.39 5.50 -14.12
N ASP A 59 1.10 4.69 -14.91
CA ASP A 59 1.77 3.46 -14.44
C ASP A 59 2.86 3.78 -13.42
N MET A 60 2.45 3.81 -12.15
CA MET A 60 3.30 4.08 -11.01
C MET A 60 3.13 3.04 -9.91
N GLN A 61 4.26 2.69 -9.30
CA GLN A 61 4.31 1.85 -8.10
C GLN A 61 5.08 2.61 -7.01
N ILE A 62 4.60 2.48 -5.77
CA ILE A 62 5.25 3.07 -4.59
C ILE A 62 5.61 1.91 -3.67
N VAL A 63 6.87 1.84 -3.25
CA VAL A 63 7.39 0.74 -2.43
C VAL A 63 7.60 1.28 -1.02
N GLY A 64 6.70 0.93 -0.10
CA GLY A 64 6.84 1.30 1.31
C GLY A 64 7.79 0.36 2.07
N GLY A 65 7.82 0.48 3.40
CA GLY A 65 8.52 -0.48 4.26
C GLY A 65 10.00 -0.21 4.50
N MET A 66 10.52 0.94 4.07
CA MET A 66 11.88 1.41 4.42
C MET A 66 13.05 0.49 3.99
N GLY A 67 12.81 -0.50 3.13
CA GLY A 67 13.82 -1.49 2.73
C GLY A 67 14.13 -2.56 3.78
N GLN A 68 13.38 -2.62 4.88
CA GLN A 68 13.68 -3.44 6.07
C GLN A 68 12.90 -4.78 6.13
N GLY A 69 12.31 -5.21 5.01
CA GLY A 69 11.40 -6.36 5.01
C GLY A 69 10.07 -6.08 5.74
N LEU A 70 9.02 -6.84 5.41
CA LEU A 70 7.77 -6.85 6.18
C LEU A 70 7.63 -8.20 6.88
N SER A 71 7.66 -8.17 8.21
CA SER A 71 7.68 -9.35 9.06
C SER A 71 6.85 -9.11 10.33
N CYS A 72 6.78 -10.09 11.23
CA CYS A 72 6.14 -9.90 12.53
C CYS A 72 7.01 -9.19 13.58
N SER A 73 8.23 -8.77 13.22
CA SER A 73 9.17 -8.11 14.14
C SER A 73 9.36 -8.88 15.46
N LEU A 74 9.10 -10.20 15.45
CA LEU A 74 9.29 -11.08 16.58
C LEU A 74 10.75 -11.51 16.61
N PRO A 75 11.49 -11.28 17.71
CA PRO A 75 12.81 -11.85 17.85
C PRO A 75 12.76 -13.37 17.65
N TRP A 76 13.62 -13.92 16.80
CA TRP A 76 13.60 -15.34 16.43
C TRP A 76 13.57 -16.29 17.64
N ILE A 77 14.27 -15.93 18.72
CA ILE A 77 14.29 -16.68 19.99
C ILE A 77 12.91 -16.66 20.65
N LEU A 78 12.24 -15.51 20.67
CA LEU A 78 10.90 -15.38 21.25
C LEU A 78 9.85 -16.08 20.40
N GLU A 79 9.99 -16.07 19.07
CA GLU A 79 9.10 -16.84 18.19
C GLU A 79 9.19 -18.35 18.50
N TRP A 80 10.41 -18.89 18.57
CA TRP A 80 10.63 -20.31 18.86
C TRP A 80 10.17 -20.72 20.28
N LEU A 81 10.40 -19.86 21.28
CA LEU A 81 10.05 -20.15 22.68
C LEU A 81 8.56 -20.00 22.97
N ALA A 82 7.90 -18.99 22.38
CA ALA A 82 6.52 -18.63 22.71
C ALA A 82 5.48 -19.27 21.75
N PHE A 83 5.93 -19.76 20.59
CA PHE A 83 5.07 -20.38 19.57
C PHE A 83 5.67 -21.68 19.03
N PRO A 84 5.79 -22.74 19.85
CA PRO A 84 6.28 -24.03 19.37
C PRO A 84 5.38 -24.56 18.26
N THR A 85 5.97 -24.89 17.11
CA THR A 85 5.26 -25.51 15.99
C THR A 85 4.89 -26.96 16.34
N HIS A 86 3.60 -27.28 16.29
CA HIS A 86 3.13 -28.66 16.34
C HIS A 86 2.97 -29.19 14.91
N GLY A 87 3.07 -30.51 14.72
CA GLY A 87 3.27 -31.16 13.41
C GLY A 87 2.26 -30.82 12.29
N ASP A 88 1.09 -30.25 12.64
CA ASP A 88 0.05 -29.84 11.68
C ASP A 88 -0.19 -28.32 11.62
N THR A 89 0.66 -27.49 12.23
CA THR A 89 0.47 -26.03 12.31
C THR A 89 1.58 -25.26 11.60
N SER A 90 1.20 -24.35 10.68
CA SER A 90 2.14 -23.40 10.08
C SER A 90 2.77 -22.47 11.13
N PRO A 91 4.00 -21.97 10.91
CA PRO A 91 4.66 -21.01 11.80
C PRO A 91 3.84 -19.73 12.02
N ILE A 92 3.96 -19.10 13.20
CA ILE A 92 3.16 -17.92 13.56
C ILE A 92 3.45 -16.74 12.63
N GLY A 93 4.70 -16.55 12.20
CA GLY A 93 5.09 -15.52 11.23
C GLY A 93 4.31 -15.64 9.92
N LEU A 94 4.07 -16.86 9.43
CA LEU A 94 3.23 -17.11 8.26
C LEU A 94 1.76 -16.85 8.57
N ARG A 95 1.27 -17.37 9.69
CA ARG A 95 -0.15 -17.28 10.07
C ARG A 95 -0.65 -15.87 10.34
N MET A 96 0.20 -14.99 10.86
CA MET A 96 -0.14 -13.60 11.20
C MET A 96 0.44 -12.59 10.21
N ARG A 97 1.05 -13.07 9.12
CA ARG A 97 1.88 -12.28 8.21
C ARG A 97 1.21 -11.00 7.75
N GLN A 98 -0.06 -11.06 7.37
CA GLN A 98 -0.81 -9.89 6.89
C GLN A 98 -1.02 -8.84 7.98
N ALA A 99 -1.39 -9.26 9.20
CA ALA A 99 -1.56 -8.34 10.33
C ALA A 99 -0.24 -7.69 10.73
N CYS A 100 0.84 -8.47 10.68
CA CYS A 100 2.20 -8.02 10.93
C CYS A 100 2.71 -7.01 9.88
N ALA A 101 2.53 -7.30 8.59
CA ALA A 101 2.90 -6.36 7.53
C ALA A 101 2.16 -5.02 7.64
N TYR A 102 0.87 -5.06 7.99
CA TYR A 102 0.09 -3.84 8.28
C TYR A 102 0.71 -3.05 9.45
N HIS A 103 1.09 -3.74 10.52
CA HIS A 103 1.70 -3.14 11.71
C HIS A 103 3.06 -2.51 11.39
N ASP A 104 3.93 -3.18 10.62
CA ASP A 104 5.21 -2.64 10.15
C ASP A 104 5.00 -1.35 9.32
N TYR A 105 4.02 -1.34 8.40
CA TYR A 105 3.67 -0.11 7.68
C TYR A 105 3.17 0.98 8.62
N CYS A 106 2.35 0.65 9.62
CA CYS A 106 1.86 1.60 10.61
C CYS A 106 2.99 2.21 11.45
N TYR A 107 3.92 1.39 11.94
CA TYR A 107 5.07 1.84 12.71
C TYR A 107 6.02 2.72 11.91
N ARG A 108 6.18 2.45 10.60
CA ARG A 108 7.08 3.21 9.73
C ARG A 108 6.43 4.48 9.20
N HIS A 109 5.14 4.45 8.87
CA HIS A 109 4.48 5.48 8.07
C HIS A 109 3.21 6.08 8.69
N GLY A 110 2.62 5.43 9.69
CA GLY A 110 1.33 5.81 10.27
C GLY A 110 1.34 7.20 10.91
N ALA A 111 2.42 7.57 11.60
CA ALA A 111 2.53 8.89 12.23
C ALA A 111 2.59 10.03 11.20
N ALA A 112 3.39 9.87 10.13
CA ALA A 112 3.48 10.87 9.07
C ALA A 112 2.24 10.94 8.18
N THR A 113 1.60 9.81 7.91
CA THR A 113 0.50 9.74 6.94
C THR A 113 -0.86 10.02 7.56
N TYR A 114 -1.12 9.43 8.74
CA TYR A 114 -2.44 9.41 9.36
C TYR A 114 -2.48 10.03 10.76
N GLY A 115 -1.32 10.44 11.30
CA GLY A 115 -1.20 10.93 12.67
C GLY A 115 -1.34 9.84 13.72
N TYR A 116 -1.09 8.58 13.36
CA TYR A 116 -1.20 7.45 14.27
C TYR A 116 -0.14 7.46 15.35
N THR A 117 -0.57 7.14 16.57
CA THR A 117 0.32 6.86 17.69
C THR A 117 0.74 5.39 17.67
N GLN A 118 1.75 5.04 18.46
CA GLN A 118 2.14 3.64 18.66
C GLN A 118 0.94 2.79 19.14
N ALA A 119 0.13 3.33 20.06
CA ALA A 119 -1.04 2.65 20.59
C ALA A 119 -2.11 2.38 19.52
N ASP A 120 -2.30 3.29 18.57
CA ASP A 120 -3.21 3.10 17.44
C ASP A 120 -2.73 1.94 16.55
N CYS A 121 -1.43 1.89 16.25
CA CYS A 121 -0.81 0.79 15.50
C CYS A 121 -0.93 -0.55 16.21
N ASP A 122 -0.67 -0.60 17.52
CA ASP A 122 -0.78 -1.84 18.31
C ASP A 122 -2.22 -2.32 18.44
N PHE A 123 -3.18 -1.39 18.46
CA PHE A 123 -4.61 -1.73 18.38
C PHE A 123 -4.97 -2.26 17.00
N ALA A 124 -4.45 -1.66 15.93
CA ALA A 124 -4.68 -2.13 14.57
C ALA A 124 -4.13 -3.55 14.36
N LEU A 125 -2.92 -3.86 14.85
CA LEU A 125 -2.36 -5.22 14.85
C LEU A 125 -3.33 -6.22 15.48
N GLN A 126 -3.79 -5.90 16.69
CA GLN A 126 -4.73 -6.76 17.43
C GLN A 126 -6.02 -6.99 16.61
N ALA A 127 -6.59 -5.91 16.05
CA ALA A 127 -7.82 -5.98 15.27
C ALA A 127 -7.65 -6.83 14.00
N GLN A 128 -6.58 -6.61 13.24
CA GLN A 128 -6.30 -7.36 12.01
C GLN A 128 -6.01 -8.86 12.32
N ALA A 129 -5.24 -9.15 13.37
CA ALA A 129 -4.97 -10.53 13.79
C ALA A 129 -6.24 -11.25 14.26
N PHE A 130 -7.11 -10.55 14.99
CA PHE A 130 -8.39 -11.11 15.44
C PHE A 130 -9.35 -11.35 14.28
N ARG A 131 -9.43 -10.43 13.30
CA ARG A 131 -10.20 -10.63 12.07
C ARG A 131 -9.71 -11.85 11.29
N LEU A 132 -8.39 -12.01 11.17
CA LEU A 132 -7.79 -13.18 10.52
C LEU A 132 -8.19 -14.49 11.21
N CYS A 133 -8.08 -14.57 12.53
CA CYS A 133 -8.50 -15.77 13.28
C CYS A 133 -10.01 -16.00 13.21
N THR A 134 -10.82 -14.95 13.31
CA THR A 134 -12.28 -15.04 13.22
C THR A 134 -12.73 -15.54 11.85
N PHE A 135 -12.11 -15.06 10.77
CA PHE A 135 -12.34 -15.53 9.40
C PHE A 135 -12.07 -17.04 9.30
N ILE A 136 -10.92 -17.47 9.81
CA ILE A 136 -10.46 -18.87 9.76
C ILE A 136 -11.33 -19.79 10.62
N GLU A 137 -11.74 -19.33 11.80
CA GLU A 137 -12.50 -20.11 12.78
C GLU A 137 -13.98 -20.23 12.39
N ASN A 138 -14.57 -19.21 11.78
CA ASN A 138 -15.95 -19.24 11.29
C ASN A 138 -16.13 -20.17 10.07
N ALA A 139 -15.04 -20.64 9.46
CA ALA A 139 -15.07 -21.79 8.54
C ALA A 139 -15.21 -23.14 9.27
N GLY A 140 -15.06 -23.17 10.59
CA GLY A 140 -15.32 -24.32 11.48
C GLY A 140 -16.73 -24.27 12.10
N LYS A 141 -17.35 -25.45 12.30
CA LYS A 141 -18.68 -25.55 12.93
C LYS A 141 -18.62 -25.22 14.42
N PRO A 142 -19.58 -24.45 14.98
CA PRO A 142 -19.72 -24.31 16.44
C PRO A 142 -19.93 -25.67 17.09
N ASP A 143 -19.51 -25.82 18.35
CA ASP A 143 -19.70 -27.07 19.08
C ASP A 143 -21.19 -27.32 19.39
N ALA A 144 -21.52 -28.54 19.87
CA ALA A 144 -22.89 -28.96 20.13
C ALA A 144 -23.64 -28.09 21.16
N ASN A 145 -22.93 -27.25 21.92
CA ASN A 145 -23.50 -26.37 22.95
C ASN A 145 -23.56 -24.90 22.49
N GLY A 146 -23.25 -24.61 21.22
CA GLY A 146 -23.23 -23.25 20.68
C GLY A 146 -22.05 -22.42 21.19
N HIS A 147 -21.07 -23.04 21.85
CA HIS A 147 -19.86 -22.34 22.30
C HIS A 147 -18.81 -22.36 21.18
N VAL A 148 -18.23 -21.19 20.91
CA VAL A 148 -17.00 -21.07 20.14
C VAL A 148 -15.87 -21.12 21.15
N LYS A 149 -15.23 -22.28 21.32
CA LYS A 149 -14.04 -22.39 22.18
C LYS A 149 -13.00 -21.36 21.73
N ASP A 150 -12.35 -20.66 22.67
CA ASP A 150 -11.16 -19.85 22.36
C ASP A 150 -10.16 -20.74 21.63
N SER A 151 -9.98 -20.50 20.33
CA SER A 151 -9.13 -21.34 19.50
C SER A 151 -7.68 -20.93 19.71
N ASN A 152 -6.77 -21.87 19.44
CA ASN A 152 -5.33 -21.61 19.47
C ASN A 152 -4.94 -20.38 18.62
N CYS A 153 -5.68 -20.07 17.54
CA CYS A 153 -5.42 -18.87 16.73
C CYS A 153 -5.63 -17.58 17.53
N MET A 154 -6.76 -17.45 18.23
CA MET A 154 -7.07 -16.26 19.04
C MET A 154 -6.08 -16.07 20.20
N GLN A 155 -5.68 -17.16 20.86
CA GLN A 155 -4.65 -17.10 21.90
C GLN A 155 -3.31 -16.64 21.33
N ASP A 156 -2.89 -17.18 20.19
CA ASP A 156 -1.64 -16.78 19.56
C ASP A 156 -1.72 -15.32 19.07
N ALA A 157 -2.87 -14.84 18.58
CA ALA A 157 -3.06 -13.43 18.21
C ALA A 157 -2.93 -12.47 19.40
N ARG A 158 -3.47 -12.86 20.57
CA ARG A 158 -3.28 -12.13 21.83
C ARG A 158 -1.80 -12.10 22.24
N LEU A 159 -1.11 -13.23 22.13
CA LEU A 159 0.30 -13.35 22.49
C LEU A 159 1.20 -12.51 21.56
N VAL A 160 0.96 -12.51 20.25
CA VAL A 160 1.66 -11.63 19.30
C VAL A 160 1.45 -10.16 19.66
N THR A 161 0.20 -9.77 19.92
CA THR A 161 -0.14 -8.39 20.32
C THR A 161 0.57 -7.99 21.61
N LEU A 162 0.61 -8.88 22.62
CA LEU A 162 1.30 -8.61 23.87
C LEU A 162 2.82 -8.49 23.67
N GLY A 163 3.43 -9.37 22.88
CA GLY A 163 4.85 -9.32 22.57
C GLY A 163 5.27 -7.98 21.96
N VAL A 164 4.48 -7.48 21.01
CA VAL A 164 4.72 -6.16 20.38
C VAL A 164 4.54 -5.02 21.37
N ARG A 165 3.50 -5.02 22.22
CA ARG A 165 3.31 -3.96 23.23
C ARG A 165 4.42 -3.88 24.26
N VAL A 166 5.07 -5.01 24.56
CA VAL A 166 6.14 -5.08 25.57
C VAL A 166 7.50 -4.77 24.96
N GLY A 167 7.77 -5.16 23.70
CA GLY A 167 9.09 -5.08 23.09
C GLY A 167 9.21 -4.28 21.79
N GLY A 168 8.12 -3.73 21.27
CA GLY A 168 8.07 -3.10 19.94
C GLY A 168 8.34 -1.59 19.91
N SER A 169 8.40 -0.91 21.06
CA SER A 169 8.45 0.57 21.13
C SER A 169 9.57 1.20 20.30
N ASP A 170 10.73 0.54 20.24
CA ASP A 170 11.92 1.08 19.58
C ASP A 170 11.82 1.04 18.04
N SER A 171 10.85 0.29 17.50
CA SER A 171 10.60 0.19 16.06
C SER A 171 9.61 1.24 15.56
N PHE A 172 8.85 1.88 16.45
CA PHE A 172 7.89 2.92 16.08
C PHE A 172 8.62 4.20 15.65
N ARG A 173 8.35 4.67 14.43
CA ARG A 173 8.90 5.92 13.92
C ARG A 173 7.93 7.05 14.24
N THR A 174 8.38 7.97 15.08
CA THR A 174 7.59 9.15 15.45
C THR A 174 7.82 10.30 14.45
N LEU A 175 6.89 11.27 14.47
CA LEU A 175 7.01 12.54 13.77
C LEU A 175 6.50 13.67 14.66
N ASP A 176 7.28 14.02 15.68
CA ASP A 176 6.97 15.10 16.64
C ASP A 176 8.00 16.22 16.51
N ALA A 177 7.50 17.44 16.29
CA ALA A 177 8.31 18.65 16.11
C ALA A 177 9.29 18.89 17.27
N ARG A 178 8.96 18.47 18.49
CA ARG A 178 9.82 18.62 19.69
C ARG A 178 11.14 17.86 19.60
N PHE A 179 11.18 16.80 18.80
CA PHE A 179 12.37 15.99 18.59
C PHE A 179 13.10 16.33 17.30
N VAL A 180 12.65 17.35 16.54
CA VAL A 180 13.32 17.78 15.31
C VAL A 180 14.52 18.67 15.68
N PRO A 181 15.78 18.25 15.39
CA PRO A 181 16.95 19.03 15.75
C PRO A 181 17.07 20.29 14.88
N SER A 182 17.59 21.35 15.50
CA SER A 182 18.13 22.51 14.78
C SER A 182 19.61 22.34 14.50
N ILE A 183 20.16 23.12 13.56
CA ILE A 183 21.59 23.07 13.21
C ILE A 183 22.48 23.45 14.42
N GLU A 184 21.96 24.22 15.37
CA GLU A 184 22.67 24.66 16.58
C GLU A 184 22.66 23.60 17.70
N GLU A 185 21.74 22.64 17.64
CA GLU A 185 21.67 21.50 18.56
C GLU A 185 22.55 20.39 17.99
N THR A 186 23.83 20.38 18.38
CA THR A 186 24.81 19.37 17.97
C THR A 186 24.25 17.95 18.02
N ASP A 187 24.36 17.24 16.90
CA ASP A 187 23.99 15.82 16.70
C ASP A 187 24.40 14.98 17.91
N ARG A 188 23.46 14.71 18.83
CA ARG A 188 23.67 13.68 19.86
C ARG A 188 23.36 12.28 19.36
N ASP A 189 22.62 12.15 18.26
CA ASP A 189 22.48 10.94 17.47
C ASP A 189 22.06 11.34 16.04
N GLY A 190 22.99 11.22 15.09
CA GLY A 190 22.88 11.74 13.74
C GLY A 190 21.58 11.37 13.00
N SER A 191 20.91 12.41 12.50
CA SER A 191 19.82 12.37 11.53
C SER A 191 18.49 11.71 11.99
N ASN A 192 17.44 12.54 12.13
CA ASN A 192 16.04 12.06 12.09
C ASN A 192 15.61 11.57 10.70
N GLU A 193 16.55 11.08 9.86
CA GLU A 193 16.21 10.36 8.63
C GLU A 193 15.35 9.13 8.94
N ASN A 194 15.46 8.58 10.16
CA ASN A 194 14.63 7.49 10.68
C ASN A 194 13.27 7.94 11.25
N SER A 195 12.82 9.18 11.01
CA SER A 195 11.47 9.60 11.38
C SER A 195 10.40 8.94 10.51
N SER A 196 9.13 9.04 10.90
CA SER A 196 8.04 8.50 10.09
C SER A 196 7.99 9.18 8.72
N THR A 197 7.75 8.41 7.67
CA THR A 197 7.69 8.92 6.29
C THR A 197 6.32 8.68 5.68
N PHE A 198 5.87 9.60 4.82
CA PHE A 198 4.56 9.48 4.18
C PHE A 198 4.48 8.24 3.26
N PHE A 199 3.49 7.38 3.51
CA PHE A 199 3.11 6.25 2.66
C PHE A 199 1.66 5.87 2.97
N GLU A 200 0.79 5.95 1.97
CA GLU A 200 -0.60 5.51 2.10
C GLU A 200 -0.67 3.97 2.04
N PHE A 201 -1.20 3.36 3.09
CA PHE A 201 -1.34 1.91 3.24
C PHE A 201 -2.68 1.48 3.85
N ASP A 202 -3.33 2.38 4.60
CA ASP A 202 -4.62 2.16 5.25
C ASP A 202 -5.73 2.76 4.38
N LEU A 203 -6.63 1.90 3.91
CA LEU A 203 -7.77 2.29 3.07
C LEU A 203 -8.84 3.05 3.85
N TYR A 204 -8.95 2.78 5.15
CA TYR A 204 -9.98 3.31 6.03
C TYR A 204 -9.34 3.76 7.34
N ALA A 205 -8.66 4.90 7.28
CA ALA A 205 -7.89 5.41 8.40
C ALA A 205 -8.76 5.92 9.58
N THR A 206 -9.63 5.08 10.16
CA THR A 206 -10.71 5.46 11.10
C THR A 206 -10.22 5.94 12.45
N LYS A 207 -8.98 5.62 12.81
CA LYS A 207 -8.30 6.17 14.01
C LYS A 207 -7.81 7.61 13.81
N SER A 208 -7.75 8.09 12.58
CA SER A 208 -7.24 9.43 12.28
C SER A 208 -8.33 10.48 12.54
N THR A 209 -7.99 11.52 13.29
CA THR A 209 -8.88 12.68 13.46
C THR A 209 -8.94 13.52 12.19
N THR A 210 -7.81 13.60 11.47
CA THR A 210 -7.68 14.22 10.17
C THR A 210 -6.41 13.73 9.50
N TYR A 211 -6.47 13.50 8.20
CA TYR A 211 -5.29 13.20 7.39
C TYR A 211 -5.42 13.85 6.02
N THR A 212 -4.30 13.94 5.31
CA THR A 212 -4.26 14.56 3.99
C THR A 212 -3.69 13.59 2.98
N VAL A 213 -4.38 13.40 1.87
CA VAL A 213 -3.90 12.63 0.72
C VAL A 213 -3.82 13.52 -0.50
N TYR A 214 -2.92 13.16 -1.43
CA TYR A 214 -2.68 13.93 -2.64
C TYR A 214 -2.91 13.09 -3.87
N ARG A 215 -3.58 13.66 -4.86
CA ARG A 215 -3.82 13.01 -6.16
C ARG A 215 -3.46 13.96 -7.30
N ILE A 216 -3.13 13.38 -8.44
CA ILE A 216 -2.91 14.09 -9.69
C ILE A 216 -3.95 13.59 -10.68
N ALA A 217 -4.74 14.52 -11.21
CA ALA A 217 -5.80 14.24 -12.18
C ALA A 217 -5.94 15.43 -13.14
N ASP A 218 -6.80 15.31 -14.16
CA ASP A 218 -7.14 16.40 -15.06
C ASP A 218 -7.53 17.68 -14.31
N ALA A 219 -7.00 18.82 -14.76
CA ALA A 219 -7.31 20.11 -14.17
C ALA A 219 -8.81 20.46 -14.27
N PRO A 220 -9.41 21.18 -13.30
CA PRO A 220 -10.83 21.49 -13.31
C PRO A 220 -11.27 22.28 -14.55
N LEU A 221 -12.48 21.99 -15.05
CA LEU A 221 -13.06 22.61 -16.25
C LEU A 221 -13.14 24.15 -16.22
N VAL A 222 -13.20 24.74 -15.02
CA VAL A 222 -13.33 26.19 -14.80
C VAL A 222 -12.14 27.02 -15.28
N GLU A 223 -11.05 26.38 -15.75
CA GLU A 223 -9.81 27.05 -16.14
C GLU A 223 -9.54 26.83 -17.63
N LEU A 224 -9.51 27.89 -18.44
CA LEU A 224 -9.10 27.85 -19.86
C LEU A 224 -7.64 27.38 -19.97
N LYS A 225 -7.41 26.12 -20.33
CA LYS A 225 -6.08 25.50 -20.39
C LYS A 225 -5.88 24.63 -21.62
N ALA A 226 -4.62 24.30 -21.89
CA ALA A 226 -4.25 23.34 -22.92
C ALA A 226 -4.81 21.95 -22.56
N PRO A 227 -5.30 21.18 -23.55
CA PRO A 227 -5.67 19.79 -23.33
C PRO A 227 -4.55 19.00 -22.64
N GLY A 228 -4.89 18.14 -21.69
CA GLY A 228 -3.92 17.32 -20.96
C GLY A 228 -3.26 17.99 -19.74
N THR A 229 -3.57 19.25 -19.44
CA THR A 229 -3.12 19.90 -18.19
C THR A 229 -3.69 19.15 -16.97
N LYS A 230 -2.82 18.81 -16.01
CA LYS A 230 -3.16 18.16 -14.76
C LYS A 230 -3.13 19.15 -13.59
N ALA A 231 -3.77 18.79 -12.49
CA ALA A 231 -3.74 19.53 -11.23
C ALA A 231 -3.34 18.62 -10.07
N ILE A 232 -2.70 19.22 -9.07
CA ILE A 232 -2.43 18.56 -7.79
C ILE A 232 -3.62 18.80 -6.89
N TYR A 233 -4.34 17.74 -6.55
CA TYR A 233 -5.46 17.77 -5.61
C TYR A 233 -5.00 17.36 -4.22
N ARG A 234 -5.39 18.16 -3.24
CA ARG A 234 -5.17 17.94 -1.82
C ARG A 234 -6.51 17.68 -1.15
N PHE A 235 -6.69 16.46 -0.66
CA PHE A 235 -7.89 16.01 0.06
C PHE A 235 -7.58 15.98 1.55
N LYS A 236 -8.12 16.96 2.30
CA LYS A 236 -8.05 16.97 3.76
C LYS A 236 -9.27 16.25 4.31
N ILE A 237 -9.07 15.02 4.74
CA ILE A 237 -10.14 14.09 5.12
C ILE A 237 -10.32 14.11 6.64
N ARG A 238 -11.59 14.09 7.07
CA ARG A 238 -12.05 14.00 8.46
C ARG A 238 -13.32 13.14 8.51
N PRO A 239 -13.68 12.60 9.69
CA PRO A 239 -14.97 11.90 9.84
C PRO A 239 -16.19 12.75 9.43
N SER A 240 -16.11 14.08 9.61
CA SER A 240 -17.18 15.02 9.23
C SER A 240 -17.22 15.42 7.76
N GLY A 241 -16.25 14.99 6.95
CA GLY A 241 -16.18 15.31 5.53
C GLY A 241 -14.78 15.58 5.02
N THR A 242 -14.69 15.89 3.73
CA THR A 242 -13.43 16.13 3.02
C THR A 242 -13.42 17.51 2.42
N ILE A 243 -12.34 18.27 2.69
CA ILE A 243 -12.08 19.53 1.99
C ILE A 243 -11.14 19.21 0.83
N VAL A 244 -11.56 19.58 -0.37
CA VAL A 244 -10.78 19.42 -1.60
C VAL A 244 -10.24 20.77 -2.01
N SER A 245 -8.93 20.81 -2.24
CA SER A 245 -8.24 21.97 -2.78
C SER A 245 -7.35 21.51 -3.93
N TYR A 246 -7.07 22.38 -4.89
CA TYR A 246 -6.23 22.04 -6.04
C TYR A 246 -5.20 23.13 -6.32
N SER A 247 -4.07 22.73 -6.90
CA SER A 247 -3.06 23.61 -7.46
C SER A 247 -2.90 23.31 -8.94
N LEU A 248 -2.85 24.37 -9.75
CA LEU A 248 -2.44 24.32 -11.15
C LEU A 248 -0.95 24.63 -11.24
N GLY A 249 -0.17 23.63 -11.62
CA GLY A 249 1.29 23.71 -11.53
C GLY A 249 1.73 24.01 -10.08
N PHE A 250 2.43 25.14 -9.91
CA PHE A 250 3.12 25.52 -8.67
C PHE A 250 2.50 26.75 -7.99
N GLN A 251 1.19 26.94 -8.18
CA GLN A 251 0.44 28.03 -7.58
C GLN A 251 -0.07 27.65 -6.17
N PRO A 252 -0.44 28.61 -5.32
CA PRO A 252 -1.11 28.30 -4.06
C PRO A 252 -2.39 27.49 -4.28
N TYR A 253 -2.68 26.53 -3.38
CA TYR A 253 -3.91 25.77 -3.46
C TYR A 253 -5.13 26.68 -3.40
N LYS A 254 -6.01 26.51 -4.38
CA LYS A 254 -7.36 27.08 -4.37
C LYS A 254 -8.31 26.08 -3.75
N TYR A 255 -9.24 26.58 -2.95
CA TYR A 255 -10.39 25.76 -2.55
C TYR A 255 -11.14 25.31 -3.79
N TYR A 256 -11.50 24.03 -3.85
CA TYR A 256 -12.31 23.47 -4.93
C TYR A 256 -13.72 23.21 -4.45
N ALA A 257 -13.84 22.36 -3.42
CA ALA A 257 -15.12 21.91 -2.90
C ALA A 257 -14.97 21.36 -1.47
N GLN A 258 -16.11 21.18 -0.83
CA GLN A 258 -16.25 20.48 0.43
C GLN A 258 -17.26 19.36 0.21
N ILE A 259 -16.80 18.14 0.39
CA ILE A 259 -17.61 16.94 0.32
C ILE A 259 -18.08 16.65 1.75
N PRO A 260 -19.39 16.69 2.04
CA PRO A 260 -19.89 16.40 3.38
C PRO A 260 -19.58 14.94 3.76
N GLY A 261 -19.23 14.72 5.02
CA GLY A 261 -19.09 13.36 5.55
C GLY A 261 -20.46 12.74 5.74
N ASN A 262 -20.53 11.41 5.63
CA ASN A 262 -21.74 10.68 5.91
C ASN A 262 -21.46 9.65 7.02
N PRO A 263 -22.06 9.77 8.21
CA PRO A 263 -21.84 8.80 9.28
C PRO A 263 -22.40 7.41 8.97
N ASN A 264 -23.26 7.28 7.96
CA ASN A 264 -23.82 6.01 7.51
C ASN A 264 -22.88 5.23 6.57
N TYR A 265 -21.77 5.84 6.14
CA TYR A 265 -20.80 5.15 5.29
C TYR A 265 -19.37 5.39 5.76
N LEU A 266 -18.58 4.32 5.70
CA LEU A 266 -17.13 4.38 5.75
C LEU A 266 -16.61 4.59 4.32
N THR A 267 -15.96 5.74 4.08
CA THR A 267 -15.48 6.12 2.74
C THR A 267 -13.95 6.06 2.68
N SER A 268 -13.42 5.39 1.66
CA SER A 268 -11.97 5.34 1.41
C SER A 268 -11.41 6.69 0.97
N ALA A 269 -10.08 6.84 0.97
CA ALA A 269 -9.44 7.88 0.16
C ALA A 269 -9.77 7.64 -1.34
N PRO A 270 -9.82 8.69 -2.19
CA PRO A 270 -10.04 8.51 -3.62
C PRO A 270 -8.88 7.76 -4.27
N LEU A 271 -9.20 6.87 -5.21
CA LEU A 271 -8.27 6.39 -6.23
C LEU A 271 -8.34 7.32 -7.45
N VAL A 272 -7.29 7.31 -8.29
CA VAL A 272 -7.34 7.94 -9.62
C VAL A 272 -7.29 6.84 -10.66
N VAL A 273 -8.24 6.86 -11.59
CA VAL A 273 -8.34 5.86 -12.68
C VAL A 273 -8.55 6.59 -14.00
N GLY A 274 -7.78 6.22 -15.03
CA GLY A 274 -8.03 6.68 -16.38
C GLY A 274 -9.16 5.88 -17.02
N ALA A 275 -10.17 6.54 -17.58
CA ALA A 275 -11.26 5.89 -18.29
C ALA A 275 -11.62 6.65 -19.58
N GLY A 276 -12.06 5.93 -20.61
CA GLY A 276 -12.56 6.54 -21.85
C GLY A 276 -13.80 7.38 -21.59
N PHE A 277 -13.82 8.58 -22.19
CA PHE A 277 -14.94 9.51 -22.15
C PHE A 277 -15.08 10.22 -23.50
N GLY A 278 -16.07 9.77 -24.29
CA GLY A 278 -16.18 10.18 -25.70
C GLY A 278 -14.96 9.70 -26.50
N ASP A 279 -14.29 10.60 -27.21
CA ASP A 279 -13.08 10.31 -28.00
C ASP A 279 -11.77 10.49 -27.20
N ASN A 280 -11.85 10.86 -25.91
CA ASN A 280 -10.70 11.17 -25.06
C ASN A 280 -10.61 10.23 -23.85
N VAL A 281 -9.49 10.28 -23.12
CA VAL A 281 -9.34 9.68 -21.79
C VAL A 281 -9.48 10.77 -20.75
N ALA A 282 -10.28 10.52 -19.71
CA ALA A 282 -10.40 11.38 -18.55
C ALA A 282 -9.90 10.67 -17.30
N ASP A 283 -9.29 11.40 -16.39
CA ASP A 283 -9.00 10.92 -15.04
C ASP A 283 -10.26 11.00 -14.18
N TRP A 284 -10.52 9.95 -13.41
CA TRP A 284 -11.65 9.83 -12.50
C TRP A 284 -11.15 9.67 -11.08
N PHE A 285 -11.72 10.44 -10.16
CA PHE A 285 -11.67 10.11 -8.74
C PHE A 285 -12.69 9.01 -8.46
N VAL A 286 -12.26 7.95 -7.77
CA VAL A 286 -13.09 6.79 -7.44
C VAL A 286 -13.03 6.53 -5.94
N TRP A 287 -14.19 6.49 -5.29
CA TRP A 287 -14.35 6.19 -3.87
C TRP A 287 -15.12 4.89 -3.69
N TRP A 288 -14.68 4.06 -2.75
CA TRP A 288 -15.48 2.96 -2.22
C TRP A 288 -16.16 3.40 -0.93
N GLN A 289 -17.49 3.25 -0.87
CA GLN A 289 -18.29 3.60 0.29
C GLN A 289 -18.91 2.35 0.89
N ARG A 290 -18.38 1.89 2.02
CA ARG A 290 -18.94 0.77 2.77
C ARG A 290 -20.01 1.26 3.74
N ALA A 291 -21.02 0.44 4.02
CA ALA A 291 -22.03 0.75 5.02
C ALA A 291 -21.44 0.84 6.45
N SER A 292 -20.44 0.02 6.77
CA SER A 292 -19.71 0.11 8.04
C SER A 292 -18.37 -0.64 7.96
N GLU A 293 -17.58 -0.61 9.04
CA GLU A 293 -16.38 -1.46 9.17
C GLU A 293 -16.73 -2.97 9.24
N ASP A 294 -17.95 -3.33 9.65
CA ASP A 294 -18.39 -4.71 9.83
C ASP A 294 -19.29 -5.21 8.68
N ALA A 295 -19.66 -4.32 7.75
CA ALA A 295 -20.47 -4.62 6.58
C ALA A 295 -19.67 -4.32 5.30
N THR A 296 -19.74 -5.22 4.33
CA THR A 296 -19.01 -5.08 3.06
C THR A 296 -19.91 -4.62 1.92
N THR A 297 -21.20 -4.45 2.21
CA THR A 297 -22.16 -3.71 1.37
C THR A 297 -21.76 -2.27 1.23
N GLY A 298 -22.01 -1.73 0.04
CA GLY A 298 -21.54 -0.41 -0.29
C GLY A 298 -21.84 -0.03 -1.72
N ARG A 299 -21.32 1.12 -2.12
CA ARG A 299 -21.43 1.63 -3.47
C ARG A 299 -20.12 2.26 -3.91
N LEU A 300 -19.89 2.20 -5.21
CA LEU A 300 -18.83 2.92 -5.85
C LEU A 300 -19.35 4.29 -6.27
N VAL A 301 -18.55 5.30 -5.98
CA VAL A 301 -18.86 6.67 -6.38
C VAL A 301 -17.66 7.22 -7.13
N ALA A 302 -17.88 7.78 -8.31
CA ALA A 302 -16.82 8.32 -9.14
C ALA A 302 -17.19 9.67 -9.75
N LEU A 303 -16.17 10.49 -9.99
CA LEU A 303 -16.30 11.81 -10.60
C LEU A 303 -15.07 12.14 -11.44
N ALA A 304 -15.27 12.63 -12.66
CA ALA A 304 -14.20 13.15 -13.52
C ALA A 304 -13.98 14.65 -13.25
N PRO A 305 -12.95 15.06 -12.47
CA PRO A 305 -12.73 16.46 -12.12
C PRO A 305 -12.50 17.40 -13.31
N GLY A 306 -11.89 16.92 -14.40
CA GLY A 306 -11.68 17.72 -15.60
C GLY A 306 -12.96 18.06 -16.37
N LEU A 307 -14.07 17.40 -16.02
CA LEU A 307 -15.36 17.56 -16.68
C LEU A 307 -16.44 18.09 -15.74
N ALA A 308 -16.26 17.91 -14.43
CA ALA A 308 -17.20 18.33 -13.40
C ALA A 308 -17.09 19.84 -13.09
N THR A 309 -18.25 20.47 -12.90
CA THR A 309 -18.34 21.83 -12.36
C THR A 309 -18.12 21.85 -10.84
N ASP A 310 -17.77 23.01 -10.27
CA ASP A 310 -17.67 23.20 -8.81
C ASP A 310 -18.96 22.82 -8.08
N ARG A 311 -20.11 23.05 -8.72
CA ARG A 311 -21.42 22.67 -8.20
C ARG A 311 -21.55 21.15 -8.10
N GLU A 312 -21.14 20.40 -9.11
CA GLU A 312 -21.24 18.94 -9.13
C GLU A 312 -20.34 18.29 -8.09
N LEU A 313 -19.13 18.82 -7.87
CA LEU A 313 -18.25 18.32 -6.82
C LEU A 313 -18.73 18.70 -5.40
N SER A 314 -19.26 19.91 -5.20
CA SER A 314 -19.81 20.32 -3.88
C SER A 314 -21.15 19.66 -3.54
N CYS A 315 -21.94 19.31 -4.56
CA CYS A 315 -23.18 18.54 -4.46
C CYS A 315 -22.93 17.03 -4.37
N PHE A 316 -21.66 16.61 -4.46
CA PHE A 316 -21.24 15.23 -4.27
C PHE A 316 -21.38 14.84 -2.79
N ASP A 317 -22.63 14.79 -2.33
CA ASP A 317 -23.00 14.31 -1.02
C ASP A 317 -23.11 12.80 -1.08
N PHE A 318 -22.26 12.17 -0.29
CA PHE A 318 -22.22 10.75 -0.02
C PHE A 318 -23.50 10.20 0.63
N ALA A 319 -24.51 11.03 0.96
CA ALA A 319 -25.82 10.60 1.42
C ALA A 319 -26.89 10.56 0.33
N THR A 320 -26.92 11.52 -0.59
CA THR A 320 -28.05 11.69 -1.52
C THR A 320 -27.71 11.39 -2.98
N GLY A 321 -26.42 11.33 -3.36
CA GLY A 321 -26.03 11.37 -4.76
C GLY A 321 -26.42 12.72 -5.34
N CYS A 322 -25.53 13.36 -6.10
CA CYS A 322 -25.93 14.60 -6.71
C CYS A 322 -27.10 14.31 -7.67
N LEU A 323 -28.27 14.92 -7.45
CA LEU A 323 -29.48 14.74 -8.28
C LEU A 323 -29.29 15.17 -9.75
N VAL A 324 -28.09 15.67 -10.08
CA VAL A 324 -27.68 15.96 -11.44
C VAL A 324 -27.19 14.65 -12.06
N SER A 325 -28.03 14.05 -12.90
CA SER A 325 -27.62 13.00 -13.83
C SER A 325 -26.65 13.63 -14.83
N ALA A 326 -25.37 13.67 -14.51
CA ALA A 326 -24.34 14.21 -15.38
C ALA A 326 -23.51 13.06 -15.97
N PRO A 327 -22.98 13.18 -17.20
CA PRO A 327 -22.17 12.12 -17.79
C PRO A 327 -20.81 11.94 -17.10
N HIS A 328 -20.40 12.88 -16.25
CA HIS A 328 -19.09 12.89 -15.60
C HIS A 328 -19.14 12.51 -14.10
N ASN A 329 -20.29 12.05 -13.59
CA ASN A 329 -20.44 11.44 -12.28
C ASN A 329 -21.06 10.04 -12.41
N VAL A 330 -20.60 9.12 -11.55
CA VAL A 330 -21.16 7.76 -11.50
C VAL A 330 -21.40 7.37 -10.05
N VAL A 331 -22.59 6.85 -9.78
CA VAL A 331 -22.91 6.16 -8.53
C VAL A 331 -23.43 4.79 -8.89
N ALA A 332 -22.65 3.76 -8.58
CA ALA A 332 -22.93 2.38 -8.91
C ALA A 332 -23.04 1.56 -7.64
N GLU A 333 -24.20 0.94 -7.43
CA GLU A 333 -24.32 -0.16 -6.49
C GLU A 333 -23.74 -1.40 -7.18
N ILE A 334 -22.78 -2.04 -6.52
CA ILE A 334 -22.08 -3.20 -7.08
C ILE A 334 -22.79 -4.46 -6.56
N GLY A 335 -23.25 -5.34 -7.47
CA GLY A 335 -24.02 -6.55 -7.13
C GLY A 335 -25.01 -6.99 -8.22
N ARG A 336 -25.59 -8.20 -8.12
CA ARG A 336 -26.57 -8.69 -9.10
C ARG A 336 -27.91 -7.94 -8.98
N ALA A 337 -28.46 -7.51 -10.11
CA ALA A 337 -29.69 -6.70 -10.19
C ALA A 337 -30.92 -7.34 -9.52
N GLU A 338 -31.00 -8.68 -9.46
CA GLU A 338 -32.14 -9.38 -8.88
C GLU A 338 -32.14 -9.35 -7.34
N ASN A 339 -30.98 -9.14 -6.69
CA ASN A 339 -30.83 -9.10 -5.23
C ASN A 339 -29.78 -8.06 -4.83
N LEU A 340 -30.16 -6.78 -4.78
CA LEU A 340 -29.37 -5.69 -4.16
C LEU A 340 -29.01 -5.92 -2.68
N LYS A 341 -29.50 -7.01 -2.08
CA LYS A 341 -29.18 -7.46 -0.71
C LYS A 341 -27.97 -8.41 -0.66
N ASP A 342 -27.47 -8.85 -1.80
CA ASP A 342 -26.27 -9.70 -1.85
C ASP A 342 -25.05 -8.81 -1.60
N ASP A 343 -24.36 -9.09 -0.50
CA ASP A 343 -23.16 -8.35 -0.11
C ASP A 343 -22.09 -8.47 -1.22
N PRO A 344 -21.62 -7.35 -1.80
CA PRO A 344 -20.59 -7.36 -2.84
C PRO A 344 -19.26 -7.92 -2.32
N GLN A 345 -19.07 -7.96 -0.99
CA GLN A 345 -17.90 -8.54 -0.33
C GLN A 345 -16.58 -7.92 -0.80
N ILE A 346 -16.60 -6.61 -1.06
CA ILE A 346 -15.47 -5.80 -1.55
C ILE A 346 -14.81 -5.09 -0.38
N ASP A 347 -13.49 -5.24 -0.26
CA ASP A 347 -12.68 -4.48 0.70
C ASP A 347 -11.63 -3.60 0.05
N GLN A 348 -10.98 -4.12 -0.99
CA GLN A 348 -9.86 -3.44 -1.63
C GLN A 348 -10.17 -3.18 -3.10
N LEU A 349 -10.17 -1.91 -3.50
CA LEU A 349 -10.20 -1.55 -4.92
C LEU A 349 -8.78 -1.23 -5.41
N ARG A 350 -8.47 -1.69 -6.60
CA ARG A 350 -7.25 -1.38 -7.34
C ARG A 350 -7.61 -0.93 -8.75
N PRO A 351 -7.02 0.15 -9.26
CA PRO A 351 -7.09 0.47 -10.69
C PRO A 351 -6.60 -0.73 -11.51
N ALA A 352 -7.34 -1.05 -12.56
CA ALA A 352 -6.96 -2.04 -13.55
C ALA A 352 -6.71 -1.30 -14.86
N ASP A 353 -5.47 -0.85 -15.06
CA ASP A 353 -5.06 -0.17 -16.29
C ASP A 353 -4.98 -1.21 -17.42
N LEU A 354 -6.13 -1.49 -18.05
CA LEU A 354 -6.30 -2.40 -19.18
C LEU A 354 -5.81 -1.74 -20.47
N GLY A 355 -4.50 -1.55 -20.66
CA GLY A 355 -3.98 -0.87 -21.84
C GLY A 355 -4.60 0.53 -22.02
N PRO A 356 -4.83 1.00 -23.27
CA PRO A 356 -5.54 2.26 -23.47
C PRO A 356 -6.93 2.16 -22.83
N ALA A 357 -7.23 3.12 -21.95
CA ALA A 357 -8.44 3.19 -21.15
C ALA A 357 -9.67 2.64 -21.89
N SER A 358 -10.39 1.70 -21.26
CA SER A 358 -11.58 1.11 -21.89
C SER A 358 -12.51 2.23 -22.35
N ALA A 359 -12.94 2.18 -23.62
CA ALA A 359 -13.60 3.32 -24.27
C ALA A 359 -14.89 3.78 -23.58
N LYS A 360 -15.43 2.99 -22.63
CA LYS A 360 -16.74 3.23 -21.99
C LYS A 360 -16.82 2.84 -20.51
N GLY A 361 -15.70 2.75 -19.77
CA GLY A 361 -15.79 2.35 -18.36
C GLY A 361 -14.54 2.48 -17.51
N ILE A 362 -14.76 2.60 -16.20
CA ILE A 362 -13.77 2.52 -15.13
C ILE A 362 -13.55 1.05 -14.82
N SER A 363 -12.32 0.58 -14.99
CA SER A 363 -11.94 -0.82 -14.77
C SER A 363 -11.19 -0.98 -13.45
N LEU A 364 -11.66 -1.86 -12.58
CA LEU A 364 -11.11 -2.08 -11.24
C LEU A 364 -10.95 -3.57 -10.97
N ILE A 365 -9.89 -3.92 -10.26
CA ILE A 365 -9.74 -5.24 -9.64
C ILE A 365 -10.00 -5.10 -8.15
N THR A 366 -10.74 -6.05 -7.59
CA THR A 366 -10.88 -6.17 -6.15
C THR A 366 -10.57 -7.58 -5.67
N LEU A 367 -10.02 -7.64 -4.45
CA LEU A 367 -9.86 -8.87 -3.69
C LEU A 367 -11.02 -8.94 -2.69
N ARG A 368 -11.82 -9.99 -2.77
CA ARG A 368 -12.98 -10.16 -1.89
C ARG A 368 -12.57 -10.48 -0.47
N ASN A 369 -13.49 -10.18 0.43
CA ASN A 369 -13.40 -10.50 1.85
C ASN A 369 -13.66 -11.94 2.20
N HIS A 370 -14.28 -12.67 1.29
CA HIS A 370 -14.59 -14.08 1.43
C HIS A 370 -14.14 -14.84 0.19
N SER A 371 -13.90 -16.14 0.36
CA SER A 371 -13.50 -17.03 -0.72
C SER A 371 -14.63 -17.24 -1.74
N CYS A 372 -14.28 -17.68 -2.96
CA CYS A 372 -15.27 -17.83 -4.04
C CYS A 372 -16.24 -19.03 -3.85
N ARG A 373 -16.03 -19.94 -2.89
CA ARG A 373 -16.78 -21.21 -2.79
C ARG A 373 -17.30 -21.50 -1.38
N GLY A 374 -18.55 -21.12 -1.10
CA GLY A 374 -19.32 -21.59 0.05
C GLY A 374 -18.60 -21.52 1.41
N PRO A 375 -19.12 -22.20 2.46
CA PRO A 375 -18.53 -22.12 3.80
C PRO A 375 -17.16 -22.84 3.95
N VAL A 376 -16.64 -23.48 2.90
CA VAL A 376 -15.53 -24.47 3.01
C VAL A 376 -14.41 -24.24 1.97
N GLY A 377 -14.51 -23.21 1.12
CA GLY A 377 -13.42 -22.83 0.21
C GLY A 377 -12.41 -21.90 0.90
N ASN A 378 -11.11 -22.14 0.75
CA ASN A 378 -10.04 -21.31 1.35
C ASN A 378 -9.29 -20.43 0.32
N ALA A 379 -9.63 -20.51 -0.96
CA ALA A 379 -8.89 -19.79 -2.00
C ALA A 379 -9.23 -18.28 -2.02
N PRO A 380 -8.24 -17.38 -2.25
CA PRO A 380 -8.48 -15.96 -2.45
C PRO A 380 -9.39 -15.74 -3.66
N CYS A 381 -10.30 -14.78 -3.55
CA CYS A 381 -11.28 -14.50 -4.59
C CYS A 381 -11.08 -13.11 -5.17
N PHE A 382 -10.92 -13.02 -6.48
CA PHE A 382 -10.75 -11.75 -7.18
C PHE A 382 -12.00 -11.45 -7.99
N VAL A 383 -12.23 -10.17 -8.24
CA VAL A 383 -13.36 -9.70 -9.03
C VAL A 383 -12.87 -8.57 -9.91
N HIS A 384 -13.28 -8.63 -11.17
CA HIS A 384 -13.17 -7.48 -12.06
C HIS A 384 -14.48 -6.72 -12.00
N VAL A 385 -14.38 -5.41 -11.78
CA VAL A 385 -15.51 -4.50 -11.71
C VAL A 385 -15.33 -3.50 -12.85
N LEU A 386 -16.19 -3.61 -13.86
CA LEU A 386 -16.29 -2.64 -14.94
C LEU A 386 -17.49 -1.73 -14.65
N VAL A 387 -17.21 -0.46 -14.33
CA VAL A 387 -18.24 0.53 -14.09
C VAL A 387 -18.38 1.40 -15.33
N ARG A 388 -19.54 1.32 -15.98
CA ARG A 388 -19.83 2.14 -17.15
C ARG A 388 -19.96 3.62 -16.79
N THR A 389 -19.30 4.47 -17.57
CA THR A 389 -19.31 5.93 -17.40
C THR A 389 -20.47 6.61 -18.13
N ASP A 390 -21.19 5.88 -18.99
CA ASP A 390 -22.28 6.38 -19.83
C ASP A 390 -23.70 5.99 -19.36
N ILE A 391 -23.82 5.29 -18.23
CA ILE A 391 -25.09 4.83 -17.66
C ILE A 391 -25.58 5.79 -16.55
N ALA A 392 -26.90 5.96 -16.44
CA ALA A 392 -27.55 6.76 -15.39
C ALA A 392 -27.20 6.31 -13.96
N ALA A 393 -27.11 7.28 -13.06
CA ALA A 393 -26.84 7.06 -11.63
C ALA A 393 -27.85 6.09 -10.99
N GLY A 394 -27.37 5.22 -10.09
CA GLY A 394 -28.20 4.30 -9.32
C GLY A 394 -28.58 3.00 -10.04
N GLN A 395 -27.98 2.71 -11.19
CA GLN A 395 -28.15 1.40 -11.85
C GLN A 395 -27.25 0.34 -11.19
N PRO A 396 -27.78 -0.86 -10.87
CA PRO A 396 -26.97 -1.96 -10.36
C PRO A 396 -25.95 -2.36 -11.43
N GLN A 397 -24.69 -2.53 -11.03
CA GLN A 397 -23.64 -3.04 -11.89
C GLN A 397 -23.34 -4.49 -11.50
N PRO A 398 -23.44 -5.44 -12.45
CA PRO A 398 -23.26 -6.84 -12.15
C PRO A 398 -21.85 -7.07 -11.62
N GLN A 399 -21.79 -7.88 -10.57
CA GLN A 399 -20.54 -8.32 -9.97
C GLN A 399 -20.58 -9.83 -9.84
N GLU A 400 -19.59 -10.49 -10.42
CA GLU A 400 -19.49 -11.94 -10.37
C GLU A 400 -18.12 -12.35 -9.85
N PRO A 401 -18.06 -13.21 -8.82
CA PRO A 401 -16.79 -13.64 -8.29
C PRO A 401 -16.03 -14.44 -9.36
N LEU A 402 -14.84 -13.96 -9.72
CA LEU A 402 -13.96 -14.74 -10.58
C LEU A 402 -13.37 -15.88 -9.75
N SER A 403 -13.90 -17.08 -9.96
CA SER A 403 -13.35 -18.28 -9.33
C SER A 403 -12.01 -18.62 -9.95
N ILE A 404 -10.92 -18.29 -9.27
CA ILE A 404 -9.58 -18.72 -9.68
C ILE A 404 -9.40 -20.19 -9.34
N ASN A 405 -9.27 -21.03 -10.37
CA ASN A 405 -8.88 -22.43 -10.23
C ASN A 405 -7.40 -22.56 -10.57
N ASP A 406 -6.54 -22.71 -9.57
CA ASP A 406 -5.10 -22.91 -9.79
C ASP A 406 -4.71 -24.39 -9.75
N ARG A 407 -3.53 -24.72 -10.30
CA ARG A 407 -3.01 -26.10 -10.33
C ARG A 407 -2.76 -26.74 -8.96
N PHE A 408 -2.62 -25.95 -7.89
CA PHE A 408 -2.44 -26.46 -6.53
C PHE A 408 -3.79 -26.68 -5.82
N SER A 409 -4.88 -26.18 -6.40
CA SER A 409 -6.27 -26.32 -5.95
C SER A 409 -7.04 -27.44 -6.67
N ARG A 410 -6.36 -28.26 -7.47
CA ARG A 410 -6.98 -29.20 -8.46
C ARG A 410 -7.57 -30.50 -7.90
N LYS A 411 -7.82 -30.65 -6.60
CA LYS A 411 -8.49 -31.86 -6.06
C LYS A 411 -9.64 -31.54 -5.11
N PRO A 412 -10.75 -32.34 -5.12
CA PRO A 412 -11.79 -32.28 -4.09
C PRO A 412 -11.40 -32.93 -2.76
N GLU A 413 -10.16 -33.40 -2.57
CA GLU A 413 -9.70 -33.98 -1.31
C GLU A 413 -8.42 -33.29 -0.82
N SER A 414 -8.46 -32.98 0.48
CA SER A 414 -7.61 -32.12 1.31
C SER A 414 -7.50 -30.67 0.82
N THR A 415 -8.38 -29.84 1.39
CA THR A 415 -8.10 -28.47 1.83
C THR A 415 -6.72 -27.95 1.46
N ASP A 416 -6.67 -26.84 0.72
CA ASP A 416 -5.51 -25.95 0.81
C ASP A 416 -5.18 -25.77 2.30
N SER A 417 -4.07 -26.36 2.75
CA SER A 417 -3.72 -26.46 4.17
C SER A 417 -3.47 -25.08 4.79
N ASN A 418 -3.20 -24.09 3.93
CA ASN A 418 -2.85 -22.75 4.33
C ASN A 418 -4.06 -21.82 4.15
N ARG A 419 -5.00 -21.93 5.10
CA ARG A 419 -6.20 -21.08 5.26
C ARG A 419 -5.92 -19.59 5.54
N TYR A 420 -4.65 -19.18 5.52
CA TYR A 420 -4.21 -17.84 5.87
C TYR A 420 -4.01 -17.00 4.59
N ARG A 421 -4.49 -15.76 4.63
CA ARG A 421 -4.21 -14.75 3.60
C ARG A 421 -2.80 -14.22 3.85
N ASN A 422 -1.79 -14.92 3.33
CA ASN A 422 -0.36 -14.59 3.57
C ASN A 422 0.17 -13.46 2.65
N PHE A 423 -0.70 -12.53 2.26
CA PHE A 423 -0.33 -11.39 1.41
C PHE A 423 0.25 -10.27 2.27
N VAL A 424 1.41 -9.76 1.86
CA VAL A 424 2.03 -8.57 2.49
C VAL A 424 2.04 -7.35 1.57
N SER A 425 1.69 -7.55 0.31
CA SER A 425 1.54 -6.49 -0.67
C SER A 425 0.24 -6.70 -1.45
N LEU A 426 -0.32 -5.59 -1.93
CA LEU A 426 -1.46 -5.62 -2.82
C LEU A 426 -1.06 -6.33 -4.14
N PRO A 427 -1.96 -7.12 -4.75
CA PRO A 427 -1.71 -7.80 -6.01
C PRO A 427 -1.21 -6.85 -7.10
N PHE A 428 -0.23 -7.30 -7.87
CA PHE A 428 0.26 -6.61 -9.06
C PHE A 428 -0.74 -6.80 -10.20
N VAL A 429 -0.97 -5.75 -10.98
CA VAL A 429 -1.74 -5.83 -12.23
C VAL A 429 -0.75 -5.75 -13.38
N LEU A 430 -0.66 -6.78 -14.21
CA LEU A 430 0.20 -6.84 -15.39
C LEU A 430 -0.67 -6.69 -16.64
N ASP A 431 -0.12 -6.06 -17.67
CA ASP A 431 -0.85 -5.77 -18.92
C ASP A 431 -0.02 -6.15 -20.16
N PRO A 432 0.26 -7.44 -20.37
CA PRO A 432 1.17 -7.85 -21.42
C PRO A 432 0.59 -7.60 -22.83
N PRO A 433 1.43 -7.29 -23.85
CA PRO A 433 0.97 -6.73 -25.14
C PRO A 433 0.00 -7.59 -25.95
N LYS A 434 -0.05 -8.90 -25.65
CA LYS A 434 -0.84 -9.90 -26.37
C LYS A 434 -1.95 -10.51 -25.53
N ALA A 435 -2.06 -10.14 -24.25
CA ALA A 435 -3.19 -10.60 -23.45
C ALA A 435 -4.43 -9.82 -23.85
N LYS A 436 -5.57 -10.51 -23.85
CA LYS A 436 -6.87 -9.87 -24.09
C LYS A 436 -7.34 -9.04 -22.91
N SER A 437 -6.69 -9.19 -21.76
CA SER A 437 -7.16 -8.76 -20.45
C SER A 437 -6.00 -8.77 -19.44
N PRO A 438 -6.13 -8.11 -18.28
CA PRO A 438 -5.03 -7.95 -17.36
C PRO A 438 -4.71 -9.27 -16.68
N VAL A 439 -3.45 -9.44 -16.31
CA VAL A 439 -3.00 -10.56 -15.50
C VAL A 439 -2.76 -10.05 -14.08
N ILE A 440 -3.52 -10.56 -13.13
CA ILE A 440 -3.31 -10.28 -11.71
C ILE A 440 -2.22 -11.24 -11.21
N ALA A 441 -1.21 -10.71 -10.52
CA ALA A 441 -0.13 -11.49 -9.93
C ALA A 441 0.03 -11.20 -8.43
N TRP A 442 0.29 -12.22 -7.61
CA TRP A 442 0.50 -12.03 -6.17
C TRP A 442 1.48 -13.05 -5.60
N THR A 443 2.22 -12.63 -4.56
CA THR A 443 3.15 -13.50 -3.86
C THR A 443 2.39 -14.42 -2.89
N ARG A 444 2.91 -15.64 -2.73
CA ARG A 444 2.40 -16.64 -1.79
C ARG A 444 3.55 -17.42 -1.18
N ARG A 445 3.51 -17.66 0.13
CA ARG A 445 4.54 -18.41 0.86
C ARG A 445 3.99 -19.73 1.44
N ASP A 446 4.86 -20.72 1.61
CA ASP A 446 4.56 -22.07 2.12
C ASP A 446 5.43 -22.44 3.34
N GLU A 447 5.85 -23.70 3.51
CA GLU A 447 6.67 -24.12 4.65
C GLU A 447 8.06 -23.47 4.67
N ASN A 448 8.66 -23.15 3.51
CA ASN A 448 9.95 -22.45 3.43
C ASN A 448 9.78 -20.92 3.33
N TYR A 449 8.73 -20.40 3.98
CA TYR A 449 8.30 -19.00 3.84
C TYR A 449 9.39 -17.97 4.11
N GLN A 450 10.39 -18.27 4.94
CA GLN A 450 11.48 -17.35 5.25
C GLN A 450 12.40 -17.07 4.06
N HIS A 451 12.50 -18.01 3.12
CA HIS A 451 13.53 -17.99 2.08
C HIS A 451 12.98 -18.01 0.65
N ASP A 452 11.80 -18.58 0.45
CA ASP A 452 11.22 -18.75 -0.87
C ASP A 452 9.76 -18.26 -0.93
N ALA A 453 9.30 -18.00 -2.14
CA ALA A 453 7.90 -17.72 -2.42
C ALA A 453 7.47 -18.29 -3.78
N TYR A 454 6.16 -18.27 -4.01
CA TYR A 454 5.55 -18.50 -5.31
C TYR A 454 4.92 -17.21 -5.80
N LEU A 455 5.07 -16.93 -7.09
CA LEU A 455 4.27 -15.92 -7.77
C LEU A 455 3.10 -16.60 -8.48
N ARG A 456 1.90 -16.30 -8.02
CA ARG A 456 0.63 -16.77 -8.60
C ARG A 456 0.14 -15.77 -9.61
N ARG A 457 -0.49 -16.24 -10.69
CA ARG A 457 -0.98 -15.40 -11.78
C ARG A 457 -2.30 -15.91 -12.31
N ALA A 458 -3.22 -14.99 -12.58
CA ALA A 458 -4.50 -15.28 -13.21
C ALA A 458 -4.89 -14.14 -14.15
N ALA A 459 -5.39 -14.48 -15.34
CA ALA A 459 -5.99 -13.51 -16.24
C ALA A 459 -7.47 -13.43 -15.91
N VAL A 460 -8.00 -12.22 -15.93
CA VAL A 460 -9.44 -12.00 -15.98
C VAL A 460 -9.85 -12.22 -17.44
N ASP A 461 -10.70 -13.18 -17.74
CA ASP A 461 -11.29 -13.32 -19.07
C ASP A 461 -12.71 -12.73 -19.02
N PRO A 462 -12.90 -11.48 -19.50
CA PRO A 462 -14.22 -10.89 -19.58
C PRO A 462 -15.10 -11.71 -20.52
N GLY A 463 -16.36 -11.87 -20.14
CA GLY A 463 -17.37 -12.59 -20.90
C GLY A 463 -17.60 -11.99 -22.29
N ARG A 464 -18.42 -12.66 -23.10
CA ARG A 464 -18.74 -12.18 -24.46
C ARG A 464 -19.62 -10.93 -24.46
N ASP A 465 -20.30 -10.67 -23.36
CA ASP A 465 -21.21 -9.55 -23.19
C ASP A 465 -20.53 -8.49 -22.31
N GLU A 466 -20.07 -7.41 -22.92
CA GLU A 466 -19.46 -6.27 -22.21
C GLU A 466 -20.43 -5.59 -21.23
N THR A 467 -21.73 -5.91 -21.31
CA THR A 467 -22.77 -5.37 -20.41
C THR A 467 -23.11 -6.31 -19.25
N ASN A 468 -22.54 -7.52 -19.23
CA ASN A 468 -22.86 -8.53 -18.24
C ASN A 468 -21.63 -9.37 -17.85
N THR A 469 -21.20 -9.24 -16.60
CA THR A 469 -20.04 -9.95 -16.04
C THR A 469 -20.35 -11.39 -15.61
N ILE A 470 -21.59 -11.90 -15.82
CA ILE A 470 -22.00 -13.31 -15.53
C ILE A 470 -21.07 -14.34 -16.18
N ASP A 471 -20.55 -14.03 -17.36
CA ASP A 471 -19.65 -14.92 -18.09
C ASP A 471 -18.17 -14.61 -17.86
N ASP A 472 -17.83 -13.63 -17.01
CA ASP A 472 -16.45 -13.34 -16.68
C ASP A 472 -15.85 -14.53 -15.91
N THR A 473 -14.67 -14.96 -16.33
CA THR A 473 -13.96 -16.06 -15.68
C THR A 473 -12.55 -15.62 -15.32
N ALA A 474 -11.92 -16.33 -14.38
CA ALA A 474 -10.47 -16.21 -14.20
C ALA A 474 -9.80 -17.49 -14.66
N SER A 475 -8.86 -17.36 -15.59
CA SER A 475 -8.02 -18.47 -16.03
C SER A 475 -6.66 -18.37 -15.33
N SER A 476 -6.20 -19.49 -14.77
CA SER A 476 -4.85 -19.56 -14.22
C SER A 476 -3.84 -19.34 -15.35
N GLN A 477 -2.90 -18.43 -15.11
CA GLN A 477 -1.79 -18.11 -16.02
C GLN A 477 -0.49 -18.79 -15.54
N GLY A 478 -0.65 -19.84 -14.74
CA GLY A 478 0.41 -20.62 -14.15
C GLY A 478 0.97 -20.03 -12.86
N THR A 479 1.97 -20.71 -12.31
CA THR A 479 2.65 -20.34 -11.08
C THR A 479 4.15 -20.46 -11.28
N VAL A 480 4.90 -19.52 -10.70
CA VAL A 480 6.36 -19.46 -10.75
C VAL A 480 6.89 -19.67 -9.34
N PHE A 481 7.92 -20.50 -9.18
CA PHE A 481 8.67 -20.62 -7.93
C PHE A 481 9.79 -19.58 -7.92
N LEU A 482 9.78 -18.68 -6.95
CA LEU A 482 10.77 -17.63 -6.76
C LEU A 482 11.81 -18.12 -5.76
N SER A 483 12.87 -18.74 -6.28
CA SER A 483 13.94 -19.24 -5.42
C SER A 483 14.74 -18.08 -4.83
N GLY A 484 14.93 -18.12 -3.51
CA GLY A 484 15.65 -17.11 -2.74
C GLY A 484 14.88 -15.80 -2.52
N PHE A 485 13.58 -15.74 -2.83
CA PHE A 485 12.73 -14.59 -2.48
C PHE A 485 12.28 -14.70 -1.01
N ALA A 486 13.09 -14.14 -0.12
CA ALA A 486 12.93 -14.18 1.33
C ALA A 486 11.88 -13.19 1.83
N GLU A 487 11.44 -13.29 3.09
CA GLU A 487 10.49 -12.33 3.68
C GLU A 487 11.04 -10.90 3.69
N ALA A 488 12.35 -10.77 3.87
CA ALA A 488 13.06 -9.49 3.84
C ALA A 488 13.00 -8.81 2.47
N ASP A 489 12.70 -9.55 1.40
CA ASP A 489 12.58 -9.01 0.04
C ASP A 489 11.21 -8.37 -0.23
N GLU A 490 10.27 -8.40 0.72
CA GLU A 490 8.97 -7.74 0.58
C GLU A 490 8.94 -6.39 1.31
N PRO A 491 8.34 -5.34 0.72
CA PRO A 491 7.55 -5.35 -0.51
C PRO A 491 8.41 -5.26 -1.78
N ALA A 492 7.97 -5.95 -2.83
CA ALA A 492 8.57 -5.92 -4.17
C ALA A 492 7.70 -5.13 -5.16
N PHE A 493 8.24 -4.84 -6.35
CA PHE A 493 7.54 -4.20 -7.46
C PHE A 493 7.91 -4.88 -8.78
N VAL A 494 7.15 -4.61 -9.85
CA VAL A 494 7.39 -5.23 -11.16
C VAL A 494 7.82 -4.18 -12.18
N ILE A 495 8.94 -4.40 -12.87
CA ILE A 495 9.34 -3.61 -14.04
C ILE A 495 8.88 -4.32 -15.32
N GLY A 496 8.60 -3.54 -16.36
CA GLY A 496 8.08 -4.08 -17.62
C GLY A 496 6.70 -4.72 -17.45
N ARG A 497 5.79 -4.13 -16.66
CA ARG A 497 4.42 -4.65 -16.44
C ARG A 497 3.64 -4.86 -17.74
N SER A 498 3.99 -4.10 -18.78
CA SER A 498 3.42 -4.18 -20.11
C SER A 498 4.30 -4.91 -21.13
N THR A 499 5.34 -5.63 -20.70
CA THR A 499 6.21 -6.41 -21.59
C THR A 499 5.90 -7.90 -21.54
N GLU A 500 6.43 -8.66 -22.50
CA GLU A 500 6.30 -10.12 -22.48
C GLU A 500 7.12 -10.78 -21.37
N HIS A 501 8.13 -10.11 -20.83
CA HIS A 501 9.06 -10.65 -19.83
C HIS A 501 9.24 -9.66 -18.68
N PRO A 502 8.24 -9.54 -17.78
CA PRO A 502 8.36 -8.67 -16.63
C PRO A 502 9.44 -9.17 -15.67
N ILE A 503 9.99 -8.27 -14.87
CA ILE A 503 10.97 -8.63 -13.84
C ILE A 503 10.43 -8.17 -12.49
N LEU A 504 10.36 -9.08 -11.53
CA LEU A 504 10.07 -8.75 -10.14
C LEU A 504 11.36 -8.22 -9.51
N VAL A 505 11.28 -7.07 -8.86
CA VAL A 505 12.41 -6.40 -8.24
C VAL A 505 12.10 -6.16 -6.77
N SER A 506 13.04 -6.50 -5.92
CA SER A 506 13.05 -6.10 -4.51
C SER A 506 14.22 -5.14 -4.26
N MET A 507 13.97 -4.12 -3.46
CA MET A 507 14.99 -3.21 -2.96
C MET A 507 15.08 -3.33 -1.44
N THR A 508 16.22 -3.80 -0.95
CA THR A 508 16.44 -4.01 0.48
C THR A 508 17.68 -3.29 0.94
N ASP A 509 17.73 -3.03 2.25
CA ASP A 509 19.03 -2.81 2.89
C ASP A 509 19.83 -4.11 2.90
N ALA A 510 21.14 -4.00 2.67
CA ALA A 510 22.08 -5.07 2.90
C ALA A 510 23.28 -4.49 3.61
N THR A 511 23.62 -5.07 4.77
CA THR A 511 24.83 -4.72 5.49
C THR A 511 25.99 -5.51 4.90
N ASP A 512 27.02 -4.82 4.43
CA ASP A 512 28.23 -5.49 3.95
C ASP A 512 29.05 -6.05 5.11
N THR A 513 30.11 -6.80 4.77
CA THR A 513 31.02 -7.42 5.75
C THR A 513 31.83 -6.41 6.58
N GLU A 514 31.88 -5.14 6.15
CA GLU A 514 32.56 -4.04 6.85
C GLU A 514 31.58 -3.23 7.73
N GLY A 515 30.29 -3.62 7.75
CA GLY A 515 29.24 -3.00 8.56
C GLY A 515 28.56 -1.80 7.90
N ALA A 516 28.87 -1.46 6.65
CA ALA A 516 28.20 -0.40 5.92
C ALA A 516 26.93 -0.92 5.23
N SER A 517 25.79 -0.29 5.50
CA SER A 517 24.50 -0.67 4.89
C SER A 517 24.32 0.01 3.52
N ALA A 518 24.16 -0.81 2.48
CA ALA A 518 23.93 -0.38 1.10
C ALA A 518 22.55 -0.82 0.62
N THR A 519 21.99 -0.07 -0.34
CA THR A 519 20.80 -0.46 -1.09
C THR A 519 21.18 -1.56 -2.08
N THR A 520 20.47 -2.68 -2.05
CA THR A 520 20.61 -3.75 -3.04
C THR A 520 19.33 -3.93 -3.83
N ALA A 521 19.48 -4.18 -5.13
CA ALA A 521 18.37 -4.55 -6.00
C ALA A 521 18.50 -6.04 -6.32
N ARG A 522 17.48 -6.81 -5.98
CA ARG A 522 17.40 -8.24 -6.26
C ARG A 522 16.33 -8.44 -7.34
N LEU A 523 16.66 -9.18 -8.38
CA LEU A 523 15.83 -9.28 -9.58
C LEU A 523 15.46 -10.74 -9.87
N TRP A 524 14.20 -10.97 -10.20
CA TRP A 524 13.69 -12.27 -10.65
C TRP A 524 13.04 -12.10 -12.02
N ALA A 525 13.74 -12.54 -13.07
CA ALA A 525 13.25 -12.46 -14.45
C ALA A 525 12.10 -13.44 -14.64
N LEU A 526 10.88 -12.94 -14.74
CA LEU A 526 9.70 -13.76 -14.79
C LEU A 526 9.50 -14.33 -16.21
N PRO A 527 9.02 -15.58 -16.32
CA PRO A 527 8.57 -16.09 -17.62
C PRO A 527 7.36 -15.28 -18.11
N PRO A 528 6.97 -15.44 -19.39
CA PRO A 528 5.77 -14.81 -19.92
C PRO A 528 4.57 -14.95 -18.98
N PRO A 529 3.69 -13.92 -18.88
CA PRO A 529 2.55 -13.95 -17.98
C PRO A 529 1.69 -15.19 -18.16
N ASP A 530 1.50 -15.68 -19.38
CA ASP A 530 0.88 -16.98 -19.66
C ASP A 530 1.95 -18.09 -19.85
N ILE A 531 2.03 -19.00 -18.88
CA ILE A 531 2.74 -20.29 -19.03
C ILE A 531 1.79 -21.48 -18.93
N GLY A 532 0.49 -21.21 -18.80
CA GLY A 532 -0.55 -22.17 -18.46
C GLY A 532 -0.30 -22.97 -17.17
N ASP A 533 -1.27 -23.80 -16.83
CA ASP A 533 -1.16 -24.75 -15.72
C ASP A 533 -0.55 -26.10 -16.13
N GLN A 534 -0.30 -26.34 -17.42
CA GLN A 534 0.18 -27.63 -17.92
C GLN A 534 1.70 -27.83 -17.76
N ALA A 535 2.44 -26.79 -17.34
CA ALA A 535 3.86 -26.88 -17.06
C ALA A 535 4.11 -27.68 -15.77
N LEU A 536 4.42 -28.98 -15.91
CA LEU A 536 5.18 -29.73 -14.91
C LEU A 536 6.59 -29.99 -15.47
N PRO A 537 7.65 -29.55 -14.76
CA PRO A 537 7.66 -28.92 -13.42
C PRO A 537 7.33 -27.41 -13.40
N THR A 538 6.94 -26.89 -12.23
CA THR A 538 6.84 -25.44 -11.95
C THR A 538 8.13 -24.74 -12.37
N PRO A 539 8.10 -23.73 -13.25
CA PRO A 539 9.30 -22.97 -13.56
C PRO A 539 9.87 -22.31 -12.31
N ALA A 540 11.13 -22.60 -12.02
CA ALA A 540 11.90 -21.97 -10.96
C ALA A 540 12.67 -20.78 -11.56
N VAL A 541 12.49 -19.62 -10.95
CA VAL A 541 13.24 -18.40 -11.26
C VAL A 541 14.16 -18.13 -10.08
N ALA A 542 15.46 -18.16 -10.33
CA ALA A 542 16.47 -17.78 -9.36
C ALA A 542 16.68 -16.26 -9.36
N VAL A 543 17.13 -15.74 -8.23
CA VAL A 543 17.53 -14.35 -8.12
C VAL A 543 18.78 -14.07 -8.98
N ASP A 544 18.77 -12.96 -9.71
CA ASP A 544 19.92 -12.37 -10.39
C ASP A 544 20.25 -11.01 -9.74
N ALA A 545 21.06 -11.03 -8.69
CA ALA A 545 21.45 -9.83 -7.94
C ALA A 545 22.61 -9.05 -8.60
N VAL A 546 23.14 -9.51 -9.74
CA VAL A 546 24.39 -8.95 -10.32
C VAL A 546 24.11 -7.86 -11.35
N ARG A 547 22.94 -7.87 -12.00
CA ARG A 547 22.64 -6.96 -13.14
C ARG A 547 22.43 -5.49 -12.79
N CYS A 548 21.95 -5.20 -11.59
CA CYS A 548 21.74 -3.82 -11.14
C CYS A 548 22.31 -3.59 -9.76
N ARG A 549 23.29 -2.67 -9.67
CA ARG A 549 23.86 -2.21 -8.40
C ARG A 549 23.66 -0.71 -8.29
N PRO A 550 22.67 -0.25 -7.50
CA PRO A 550 22.37 1.18 -7.38
C PRO A 550 23.56 2.01 -6.88
N GLY A 551 24.44 1.42 -6.05
CA GLY A 551 25.56 2.15 -5.45
C GLY A 551 25.08 3.23 -4.48
N LEU A 552 23.97 3.00 -3.79
CA LEU A 552 23.34 3.90 -2.84
C LEU A 552 23.46 3.33 -1.42
N GLU A 553 23.55 4.18 -0.41
CA GLU A 553 23.47 3.77 0.99
C GLU A 553 22.04 3.32 1.33
N ALA A 554 21.86 2.45 2.33
CA ALA A 554 20.53 1.93 2.70
C ALA A 554 19.53 3.02 3.11
N ARG A 555 20.02 4.15 3.66
CA ARG A 555 19.20 5.30 4.05
C ARG A 555 18.41 5.95 2.92
N TRP A 556 18.73 5.65 1.65
CA TRP A 556 17.91 6.05 0.50
C TRP A 556 16.56 5.33 0.41
N LEU A 557 16.38 4.22 1.14
CA LEU A 557 15.12 3.49 1.21
C LEU A 557 14.19 3.97 2.32
N LEU A 558 14.65 4.84 3.23
CA LEU A 558 13.85 5.31 4.39
C LEU A 558 12.55 6.00 3.96
N ARG A 559 12.57 6.74 2.84
CA ARG A 559 11.35 7.21 2.19
C ARG A 559 10.97 6.23 1.07
N PRO A 560 9.66 5.97 0.88
CA PRO A 560 9.20 5.07 -0.18
C PRO A 560 9.70 5.52 -1.57
N PRO A 561 10.51 4.72 -2.28
CA PRO A 561 10.83 5.00 -3.66
C PRO A 561 9.60 4.87 -4.57
N GLN A 562 9.62 5.64 -5.65
CA GLN A 562 8.58 5.63 -6.68
C GLN A 562 9.15 5.06 -7.97
N ILE A 563 8.38 4.18 -8.60
CA ILE A 563 8.75 3.49 -9.83
C ILE A 563 7.74 3.89 -10.88
N VAL A 564 8.24 4.52 -11.95
CA VAL A 564 7.44 4.98 -13.08
C VAL A 564 7.82 4.14 -14.31
N GLY A 565 6.83 3.46 -14.88
CA GLY A 565 6.99 2.72 -16.12
C GLY A 565 7.21 3.67 -17.31
N ARG A 566 8.02 3.26 -18.28
CA ARG A 566 8.31 4.03 -19.50
C ARG A 566 7.85 3.29 -20.75
N PRO A 567 7.53 4.01 -21.85
CA PRO A 567 7.06 3.37 -23.09
C PRO A 567 8.05 2.38 -23.72
N ASP A 568 9.35 2.53 -23.46
CA ASP A 568 10.40 1.62 -23.91
C ASP A 568 10.51 0.33 -23.05
N GLY A 569 9.64 0.17 -22.06
CA GLY A 569 9.63 -0.93 -21.11
C GLY A 569 10.63 -0.77 -19.96
N SER A 570 11.48 0.27 -19.98
CA SER A 570 12.34 0.59 -18.85
C SER A 570 11.52 1.17 -17.70
N SER A 571 12.14 1.25 -16.51
CA SER A 571 11.50 1.88 -15.34
C SER A 571 12.45 2.88 -14.72
N LEU A 572 11.91 4.06 -14.42
CA LEU A 572 12.62 5.08 -13.65
C LEU A 572 12.28 4.90 -12.18
N VAL A 573 13.28 4.61 -11.37
CA VAL A 573 13.17 4.57 -9.90
C VAL A 573 13.66 5.90 -9.35
N VAL A 574 12.82 6.56 -8.56
CA VAL A 574 13.12 7.85 -7.94
C VAL A 574 13.15 7.66 -6.42
N PHE A 575 14.31 7.92 -5.83
CA PHE A 575 14.50 7.93 -4.40
C PHE A 575 14.65 9.36 -3.90
N THR A 576 14.19 9.60 -2.68
CA THR A 576 14.27 10.91 -2.04
C THR A 576 14.78 10.77 -0.62
N ARG A 577 15.63 11.69 -0.21
CA ARG A 577 16.07 11.81 1.18
C ARG A 577 15.73 13.18 1.70
N LEU A 578 15.03 13.18 2.83
CA LEU A 578 14.59 14.38 3.51
C LEU A 578 15.15 14.31 4.93
N TRP A 579 15.90 15.32 5.34
CA TRP A 579 16.40 15.42 6.70
C TRP A 579 16.20 16.84 7.24
N PRO A 580 16.06 16.98 8.57
CA PRO A 580 15.89 18.28 9.17
C PRO A 580 17.15 19.13 8.99
N HIS A 581 16.94 20.40 8.69
CA HIS A 581 18.01 21.39 8.58
C HIS A 581 17.48 22.73 9.10
N VAL A 582 16.94 22.68 10.32
CA VAL A 582 16.21 23.80 10.91
C VAL A 582 17.17 24.89 11.36
N SER A 583 17.00 26.09 10.81
CA SER A 583 17.91 27.22 11.00
C SER A 583 17.19 28.55 11.21
N LYS A 584 17.92 29.54 11.73
CA LYS A 584 17.47 30.94 11.82
C LYS A 584 17.27 31.60 10.45
N ASP A 585 17.80 31.01 9.38
CA ASP A 585 17.64 31.47 7.99
C ASP A 585 16.35 30.97 7.31
N TRP A 586 15.36 30.55 8.11
CA TRP A 586 14.06 30.03 7.65
C TRP A 586 14.19 28.79 6.76
N ILE A 587 15.25 27.99 6.92
CA ILE A 587 15.35 26.65 6.31
C ILE A 587 14.77 25.66 7.31
N ALA A 588 13.89 24.77 6.85
CA ALA A 588 13.30 23.70 7.65
C ALA A 588 13.96 22.35 7.37
N ALA A 589 14.28 22.09 6.10
CA ALA A 589 14.73 20.78 5.66
C ALA A 589 15.69 20.88 4.47
N LYS A 590 16.40 19.80 4.25
CA LYS A 590 17.13 19.53 3.02
C LYS A 590 16.52 18.31 2.37
N LEU A 591 16.31 18.42 1.06
CA LEU A 591 15.82 17.34 0.21
C LEU A 591 16.89 17.03 -0.83
N GLN A 592 17.17 15.74 -1.01
CA GLN A 592 18.00 15.27 -2.11
C GLN A 592 17.25 14.21 -2.90
N VAL A 593 17.50 14.18 -4.21
CA VAL A 593 16.88 13.26 -5.15
C VAL A 593 17.98 12.43 -5.80
N THR A 594 17.75 11.14 -5.94
CA THR A 594 18.56 10.28 -6.80
C THR A 594 17.64 9.43 -7.66
N THR A 595 18.08 9.16 -8.88
CA THR A 595 17.32 8.39 -9.85
C THR A 595 18.13 7.24 -10.39
N LEU A 596 17.43 6.17 -10.75
CA LEU A 596 18.01 4.96 -11.32
C LEU A 596 17.11 4.48 -12.46
N VAL A 597 17.69 4.26 -13.63
CA VAL A 597 16.97 3.64 -14.76
C VAL A 597 17.29 2.16 -14.75
N ILE A 598 16.25 1.33 -14.66
CA ILE A 598 16.34 -0.13 -14.82
C ILE A 598 15.78 -0.48 -16.19
N GLN A 599 16.60 -1.10 -17.03
CA GLN A 599 16.23 -1.53 -18.38
C GLN A 599 15.31 -2.75 -18.34
N PRO A 600 14.58 -3.04 -19.44
CA PRO A 600 13.70 -4.21 -19.51
C PRO A 600 14.40 -5.55 -19.23
N ASP A 601 15.72 -5.63 -19.44
CA ASP A 601 16.55 -6.82 -19.18
C ASP A 601 17.05 -6.92 -17.72
N GLY A 602 16.64 -5.96 -16.87
CA GLY A 602 17.04 -5.82 -15.47
C GLY A 602 18.39 -5.13 -15.27
N GLY A 603 19.05 -4.72 -16.35
CA GLY A 603 20.33 -4.01 -16.29
C GLY A 603 20.18 -2.55 -15.87
N CYS A 604 21.17 -2.04 -15.14
CA CYS A 604 21.29 -0.62 -14.83
C CYS A 604 22.48 -0.05 -15.62
N PRO A 605 22.24 0.57 -16.80
CA PRO A 605 23.30 0.93 -17.77
C PRO A 605 24.23 2.03 -17.27
N ALA A 606 23.79 2.78 -16.26
CA ALA A 606 24.55 3.81 -15.57
C ALA A 606 24.35 3.67 -14.05
N PRO A 607 25.31 4.14 -13.23
CA PRO A 607 25.09 4.27 -11.79
C PRO A 607 23.91 5.22 -11.51
N ALA A 608 23.34 5.13 -10.30
CA ALA A 608 22.29 6.04 -9.89
C ALA A 608 22.77 7.50 -9.99
N TRP A 609 22.02 8.32 -10.70
CA TRP A 609 22.31 9.75 -10.78
C TRP A 609 21.93 10.40 -9.45
N ARG A 610 22.80 11.25 -8.89
CA ARG A 610 22.57 11.96 -7.62
C ARG A 610 22.44 13.45 -7.88
N GLY A 611 21.33 14.02 -7.43
CA GLY A 611 21.04 15.43 -7.55
C GLY A 611 21.65 16.28 -6.45
N PRO A 612 21.61 17.62 -6.62
CA PRO A 612 22.02 18.56 -5.60
C PRO A 612 21.07 18.53 -4.39
N GLU A 613 21.53 19.03 -3.26
CA GLU A 613 20.67 19.27 -2.09
C GLU A 613 19.82 20.52 -2.29
N ILE A 614 18.53 20.39 -2.03
CA ILE A 614 17.54 21.45 -2.18
C ILE A 614 17.06 21.87 -0.79
N SER A 615 17.25 23.16 -0.48
CA SER A 615 16.78 23.73 0.78
C SER A 615 15.28 23.99 0.72
N ILE A 616 14.53 23.36 1.62
CA ILE A 616 13.11 23.65 1.80
C ILE A 616 12.99 24.74 2.86
N ARG A 617 12.54 25.91 2.42
CA ARG A 617 12.36 27.09 3.27
C ARG A 617 10.96 27.15 3.82
N THR A 618 10.80 27.67 5.02
CA THR A 618 9.49 28.09 5.54
C THR A 618 9.14 29.47 5.02
N SER A 619 7.87 29.84 5.03
CA SER A 619 7.51 31.25 4.87
C SER A 619 8.06 32.10 5.99
N LYS A 620 8.32 33.36 5.65
CA LYS A 620 8.54 34.42 6.63
C LYS A 620 7.20 34.93 7.15
N PRO A 621 7.12 35.44 8.39
CA PRO A 621 5.90 36.03 8.93
C PRO A 621 5.47 37.18 8.04
N THR A 622 4.19 37.21 7.69
CA THR A 622 3.63 38.28 6.85
C THR A 622 3.47 39.60 7.61
N LYS A 623 3.51 39.56 8.94
CA LYS A 623 3.41 40.76 9.78
C LYS A 623 4.61 40.88 10.72
N PRO A 624 5.20 42.09 10.89
CA PRO A 624 6.35 42.30 11.77
C PRO A 624 6.11 42.03 13.26
N ASP A 625 4.86 41.98 13.71
CA ASP A 625 4.44 41.74 15.09
C ASP A 625 4.25 40.24 15.42
N GLU A 626 4.28 39.36 14.42
CA GLU A 626 4.33 37.91 14.62
C GLU A 626 5.73 37.49 15.07
N THR A 627 6.01 37.64 16.36
CA THR A 627 7.25 37.14 17.00
C THR A 627 7.16 35.62 17.19
N GLN A 628 7.29 34.84 16.12
CA GLN A 628 7.49 33.40 16.22
C GLN A 628 8.97 33.06 16.01
N ASP A 629 9.50 32.19 16.86
CA ASP A 629 10.87 31.67 16.75
C ASP A 629 11.05 30.93 15.40
N PRO A 630 11.98 31.36 14.53
CA PRO A 630 12.28 30.68 13.27
C PRO A 630 12.59 29.18 13.44
N ILE A 631 13.17 28.79 14.57
CA ILE A 631 13.47 27.39 14.88
C ILE A 631 12.18 26.60 15.10
N GLU A 632 11.27 27.09 15.93
CA GLU A 632 9.98 26.43 16.17
C GLU A 632 9.17 26.33 14.87
N ARG A 633 9.15 27.39 14.06
CA ARG A 633 8.48 27.37 12.76
C ARG A 633 9.13 26.37 11.79
N GLY A 634 10.46 26.32 11.77
CA GLY A 634 11.23 25.37 10.96
C GLY A 634 10.97 23.92 11.34
N ARG A 635 10.90 23.60 12.64
CA ARG A 635 10.53 22.26 13.15
C ARG A 635 9.14 21.85 12.68
N ASN A 636 8.16 22.74 12.83
CA ASN A 636 6.79 22.49 12.40
C ASN A 636 6.69 22.34 10.88
N ALA A 637 7.48 23.10 10.11
CA ALA A 637 7.51 22.96 8.66
C ALA A 637 8.17 21.64 8.23
N PHE A 638 9.24 21.19 8.88
CA PHE A 638 9.82 19.87 8.61
C PHE A 638 8.79 18.75 8.82
N VAL A 639 8.01 18.81 9.90
CA VAL A 639 6.90 17.88 10.14
C VAL A 639 5.91 17.92 8.97
N ARG A 640 5.42 19.11 8.58
CA ARG A 640 4.45 19.23 7.46
C ARG A 640 4.99 18.66 6.14
N VAL A 641 6.25 18.92 5.82
CA VAL A 641 6.92 18.39 4.62
C VAL A 641 7.04 16.86 4.69
N SER A 642 7.31 16.33 5.88
CA SER A 642 7.41 14.88 6.10
C SER A 642 6.06 14.16 5.99
N GLN A 643 4.96 14.86 6.27
CA GLN A 643 3.57 14.43 6.08
C GLN A 643 3.07 14.56 4.63
N ALA A 644 3.96 14.81 3.67
CA ALA A 644 3.62 14.94 2.27
C ALA A 644 4.39 13.92 1.41
N PRO A 645 3.75 13.34 0.38
CA PRO A 645 4.46 12.56 -0.61
C PRO A 645 5.32 13.48 -1.49
N ILE A 646 6.25 12.89 -2.19
CA ILE A 646 6.83 13.53 -3.38
C ILE A 646 5.97 13.08 -4.55
N LEU A 647 5.58 14.00 -5.44
CA LEU A 647 4.69 13.72 -6.57
C LEU A 647 5.49 13.73 -7.87
N LEU A 648 5.14 12.83 -8.79
CA LEU A 648 5.70 12.75 -10.14
C LEU A 648 4.56 12.78 -11.16
N ALA A 649 4.58 13.76 -12.06
CA ALA A 649 3.68 13.80 -13.21
C ALA A 649 4.15 14.81 -14.26
N ASP A 650 3.70 14.61 -15.49
CA ASP A 650 3.58 15.69 -16.47
C ASP A 650 2.35 16.55 -16.09
N ILE A 651 2.62 17.72 -15.50
CA ILE A 651 1.55 18.57 -14.91
C ILE A 651 0.95 19.53 -15.95
N ASP A 652 1.69 19.90 -16.98
CA ASP A 652 1.33 20.88 -18.00
C ASP A 652 1.04 20.27 -19.37
N GLY A 653 1.26 18.96 -19.53
CA GLY A 653 1.00 18.23 -20.77
C GLY A 653 2.07 18.47 -21.83
N ASP A 654 3.30 18.86 -21.44
CA ASP A 654 4.40 19.14 -22.35
C ASP A 654 5.30 17.92 -22.62
N GLY A 655 4.96 16.77 -22.03
CA GLY A 655 5.73 15.54 -22.09
C GLY A 655 6.88 15.46 -21.07
N SER A 656 7.09 16.49 -20.24
CA SER A 656 8.14 16.51 -19.22
C SER A 656 7.59 16.12 -17.85
N THR A 657 8.16 15.05 -17.27
CA THR A 657 7.77 14.63 -15.92
C THR A 657 8.43 15.55 -14.88
N LYS A 658 7.62 16.16 -14.02
CA LYS A 658 8.09 17.04 -12.95
C LYS A 658 8.05 16.32 -11.61
N LEU A 659 9.10 16.53 -10.82
CA LEU A 659 9.17 16.08 -9.43
C LEU A 659 8.76 17.24 -8.52
N MET A 660 7.80 17.00 -7.64
CA MET A 660 7.11 18.07 -6.93
C MET A 660 6.90 17.72 -5.46
N LEU A 661 7.06 18.69 -4.58
CA LEU A 661 6.67 18.59 -3.18
C LEU A 661 5.36 19.38 -3.00
N PRO A 662 4.23 18.74 -2.68
CA PRO A 662 2.94 19.42 -2.62
C PRO A 662 2.80 20.35 -1.40
N GLN A 663 3.75 20.33 -0.47
CA GLN A 663 3.82 21.17 0.73
C GLN A 663 5.18 21.91 0.73
N GLY A 664 5.34 22.88 -0.17
CA GLY A 664 6.61 23.61 -0.40
C GLY A 664 6.88 24.68 0.65
N SER A 665 6.21 25.82 0.53
CA SER A 665 6.00 26.81 1.60
C SER A 665 4.99 27.88 1.18
N GLU A 666 4.72 28.78 2.11
CA GLU A 666 3.42 29.38 2.31
C GLU A 666 3.01 30.35 1.17
N PRO A 667 1.69 30.48 0.92
CA PRO A 667 0.69 30.01 1.86
C PRO A 667 0.53 28.49 1.91
N ASP A 668 0.84 27.77 0.82
CA ASP A 668 1.04 26.31 0.74
C ASP A 668 1.25 25.92 -0.75
N ALA A 669 2.03 26.67 -1.53
CA ALA A 669 2.19 26.31 -2.95
C ALA A 669 3.02 25.01 -3.10
N PRO A 670 2.70 24.14 -4.08
CA PRO A 670 3.60 23.06 -4.45
C PRO A 670 4.95 23.61 -4.90
N LEU A 671 6.03 23.01 -4.44
CA LEU A 671 7.38 23.33 -4.85
C LEU A 671 7.79 22.38 -5.99
N GLN A 672 8.17 22.94 -7.14
CA GLN A 672 8.90 22.18 -8.16
C GLN A 672 10.30 21.89 -7.63
N ILE A 673 10.64 20.60 -7.55
CA ILE A 673 11.97 20.15 -7.15
C ILE A 673 12.87 20.19 -8.38
N CYS A 674 12.40 19.59 -9.49
CA CYS A 674 13.10 19.56 -10.78
C CYS A 674 12.20 19.00 -11.88
N SER A 675 12.68 19.09 -13.12
CA SER A 675 12.15 18.35 -14.26
C SER A 675 13.05 17.15 -14.56
N LEU A 676 12.43 15.99 -14.79
CA LEU A 676 13.14 14.76 -15.14
C LEU A 676 13.36 14.70 -16.65
N THR A 677 14.61 14.51 -17.06
CA THR A 677 14.94 14.26 -18.47
C THR A 677 14.58 12.82 -18.85
N THR A 678 14.60 12.54 -20.15
CA THR A 678 14.49 11.18 -20.68
C THR A 678 15.59 10.24 -20.17
N ASP A 679 16.73 10.76 -19.74
CA ASP A 679 17.81 9.94 -19.16
C ASP A 679 17.65 9.77 -17.65
N GLY A 680 16.53 10.26 -17.08
CA GLY A 680 16.23 10.21 -15.66
C GLY A 680 16.98 11.25 -14.83
N MET A 681 17.68 12.21 -15.44
CA MET A 681 18.37 13.27 -14.69
C MET A 681 17.36 14.32 -14.21
N CYS A 682 17.51 14.78 -12.97
CA CYS A 682 16.65 15.81 -12.41
C CYS A 682 17.34 17.17 -12.59
N VAL A 683 16.87 17.93 -13.58
CA VAL A 683 17.38 19.27 -13.91
C VAL A 683 16.59 20.27 -13.10
N ALA A 684 17.30 21.04 -12.28
CA ALA A 684 16.68 22.07 -11.45
C ALA A 684 15.85 23.01 -12.34
N SER A 685 14.66 23.35 -11.85
CA SER A 685 13.90 24.45 -12.44
C SER A 685 14.75 25.71 -12.29
N ASP A 686 14.96 26.46 -13.38
CA ASP A 686 15.49 27.82 -13.31
C ASP A 686 14.48 28.67 -12.51
N ASN A 687 14.59 28.66 -11.19
CA ASN A 687 13.87 29.56 -10.30
C ASN A 687 14.53 30.95 -10.33
N SER A 688 14.80 31.46 -11.54
CA SER A 688 15.33 32.80 -11.78
C SER A 688 14.25 33.87 -11.82
N ASN A 689 13.18 33.73 -11.02
CA ASN A 689 12.20 34.79 -10.77
C ASN A 689 11.50 34.59 -9.42
N GLY A 690 11.88 35.39 -8.43
CA GLY A 690 11.21 35.47 -7.12
C GLY A 690 12.07 36.15 -6.06
N GLY A 691 12.29 37.45 -6.23
CA GLY A 691 12.80 38.35 -5.18
C GLY A 691 11.73 38.73 -4.16
#